data_AF-A0A9E3DPV2-F1
#
_entry.id   AF-A0A9E3DPV2-F1
#
_cell.length_a   1.000
_cell.length_b   1.000
_cell.length_c   1.000
_cell.angle_alpha   90.00
_cell.angle_beta   90.00
_cell.angle_gamma   90.00
#
_symmetry.space_group_name_H-M   'P 1'
#
loop_
_entity.id
_entity.type
_entity.pdbx_description
1 polymer ?
#
loop_
_entity_poly.entity_id
_entity_poly.type
_entity_poly.pdbx_seq_one_letter_code
_entity_poly.pdbx_strand_id
1 'polypeptide(L)'
;MPVTTPSRRKRRPLAVVGLAIVAVVSVLGGASAASGQPLTARPAPAAMSKKGPVGWDAYRDIDAMARLRPQAQEKQFSSFDRTGGNDDGFNGTYSCLRTVAEGCVIAEQAGSGEISSIWFTRDYGDVTKTGTITITLDGTTVLSAQLQDVVSGRLGAPFVWPLVGTGADTSGGAVIKVPMPYRQSMRITVANNPLFYHVTYRKYADADGVNTFDPKDKALDVVTKLRSFGVADPKPAAPGATVTAMTASLPSGIEGGSSNGTAATFAKLTGPGRISQVRIKMPQLEHNPRVGDDGRAFGAGGGSTFTVAVDPGNSGVRLTRRFDPSVGNQKARVLVDGTEVGQWTSGAARDAGSWADQDIEVPASLTAGKSSLRISTQFVSSDIDVNEFRYDVHSKVGSDWTRTDVLDLGPNHPGEEQAHGYTVTAQNWSGVRAYRYSVPSEQLFTSEVLLVGTRLRITFDGKTTVDSPIGEFFGSGIGDFDTRALMTSVDSTDGGWLTAWWPMPYRKSATVELVNQSGMTISSATVEVTSAPDAAAEAGLGAEGTMGYFSATSGRGEVTDGKDWNFLDTTGQGVFYGVSHSMRGEIEKGNLREYLEGDERAYVDGVASPAFSGTGTEDFYESGWYFRDGTTYVMPTAGNPGYQPGGDGCQHDCTSAYRLLVADAVPFSTGLTFGIEHGPDDHAPAVYTSTAFWYGRPGAALRDSDRLETGDPASRTAHAFTAQGETQSSLTSTFEGRDSGKPVTRSTVSATGACTFTIKVDAANAGVRLVRLSDQQTAYQSATVLVDGKPVGIWLQPLANQTSRWLEDTFELPASVTAGKSSLSIRIEPTAGAPAWSASRYLAQSHVVA
;
A
#
# COMPACT_ATOMS: atom_id res chain seq x y z
N MET A 1 -30.70 6.81 47.13
CA MET A 1 -31.62 7.55 48.04
C MET A 1 -30.98 7.62 49.42
N PRO A 2 -31.15 8.69 50.24
CA PRO A 2 -32.01 9.88 50.12
C PRO A 2 -31.20 11.19 49.89
N VAL A 3 -31.54 12.10 48.97
CA VAL A 3 -32.56 13.18 48.98
C VAL A 3 -32.28 14.31 49.98
N THR A 4 -31.90 15.50 49.50
CA THR A 4 -32.69 16.76 49.61
C THR A 4 -31.94 17.99 49.07
N THR A 5 -32.51 18.62 48.02
CA THR A 5 -32.39 20.07 47.72
C THR A 5 -33.39 20.86 48.57
N PRO A 6 -33.21 22.18 48.79
CA PRO A 6 -34.11 23.11 48.10
C PRO A 6 -33.57 24.54 47.79
N SER A 7 -34.07 25.02 46.64
CA SER A 7 -34.66 26.35 46.38
C SER A 7 -33.84 27.57 45.92
N ARG A 8 -34.42 28.18 44.88
CA ARG A 8 -34.09 29.40 44.14
C ARG A 8 -34.27 30.68 44.97
N ARG A 9 -33.52 31.73 44.64
CA ARG A 9 -34.07 33.10 44.51
C ARG A 9 -33.25 33.97 43.53
N LYS A 10 -33.98 34.63 42.62
CA LYS A 10 -33.52 35.62 41.64
C LYS A 10 -33.11 36.93 42.33
N ARG A 11 -32.10 37.64 41.78
CA ARG A 11 -32.06 39.11 41.62
C ARG A 11 -30.89 39.49 40.67
N ARG A 12 -31.24 40.12 39.55
CA ARG A 12 -30.39 40.98 38.67
C ARG A 12 -30.48 42.43 39.20
N PRO A 13 -29.78 43.44 38.61
CA PRO A 13 -28.44 43.49 38.02
C PRO A 13 -27.62 44.70 38.56
N LEU A 14 -26.32 44.81 38.25
CA LEU A 14 -25.65 46.11 38.19
C LEU A 14 -24.72 46.16 36.97
N ALA A 15 -24.91 47.21 36.18
CA ALA A 15 -24.19 47.54 34.97
C ALA A 15 -22.90 48.29 35.28
N VAL A 16 -21.85 48.06 34.49
CA VAL A 16 -20.84 49.08 34.20
C VAL A 16 -20.60 49.09 32.70
N VAL A 17 -20.61 50.32 32.19
CA VAL A 17 -20.63 50.79 30.82
C VAL A 17 -19.25 50.68 30.16
N GLY A 18 -19.22 50.30 28.89
CA GLY A 18 -18.07 50.46 27.99
C GLY A 18 -18.56 50.72 26.57
N LEU A 19 -18.30 51.94 26.10
CA LEU A 19 -18.70 52.59 24.83
C LEU A 19 -18.67 51.69 23.58
N ALA A 20 -19.73 51.77 22.77
CA ALA A 20 -19.74 51.34 21.38
C ALA A 20 -19.47 52.54 20.47
N ILE A 21 -18.42 52.45 19.63
CA ILE A 21 -18.21 53.33 18.48
C ILE A 21 -18.74 52.59 17.25
N VAL A 22 -19.73 53.20 16.60
CA VAL A 22 -20.25 52.80 15.29
C VAL A 22 -19.35 53.38 14.22
N ALA A 23 -18.72 52.51 13.41
CA ALA A 23 -18.17 52.89 12.12
C ALA A 23 -18.85 52.02 11.05
N VAL A 24 -19.73 52.65 10.28
CA VAL A 24 -20.31 52.09 9.06
C VAL A 24 -19.23 52.12 7.98
N VAL A 25 -18.81 50.94 7.52
CA VAL A 25 -18.06 50.81 6.26
C VAL A 25 -18.82 49.84 5.37
N SER A 26 -19.47 50.40 4.36
CA SER A 26 -20.00 49.72 3.19
C SER A 26 -18.84 49.12 2.39
N VAL A 27 -18.75 47.79 2.33
CA VAL A 27 -17.85 47.11 1.40
C VAL A 27 -18.71 46.46 0.31
N LEU A 28 -18.63 47.07 -0.88
CA LEU A 28 -19.08 46.48 -2.13
C LEU A 28 -18.32 45.17 -2.37
N GLY A 29 -19.04 44.05 -2.36
CA GLY A 29 -18.52 42.74 -2.74
C GLY A 29 -18.27 42.67 -4.24
N GLY A 30 -17.05 43.01 -4.65
CA GLY A 30 -16.52 42.66 -5.96
C GLY A 30 -15.93 41.26 -5.91
N ALA A 31 -16.55 40.32 -6.62
CA ALA A 31 -15.96 39.03 -6.91
C ALA A 31 -14.72 39.25 -7.80
N SER A 32 -13.53 39.31 -7.19
CA SER A 32 -12.29 39.16 -7.93
C SER A 32 -12.07 37.67 -8.18
N ALA A 33 -12.33 37.25 -9.42
CA ALA A 33 -11.84 35.99 -9.95
C ALA A 33 -10.34 35.90 -9.63
N ALA A 34 -9.96 34.92 -8.82
CA ALA A 34 -8.56 34.54 -8.68
C ALA A 34 -8.13 33.98 -10.05
N SER A 35 -7.56 34.84 -10.88
CA SER A 35 -6.81 34.43 -12.06
C SER A 35 -5.78 33.41 -11.60
N GLY A 36 -5.94 32.16 -12.04
CA GLY A 36 -4.95 31.12 -11.82
C GLY A 36 -3.60 31.65 -12.26
N GLN A 37 -2.70 31.84 -11.30
CA GLN A 37 -1.30 31.95 -11.64
C GLN A 37 -0.94 30.65 -12.37
N PRO A 38 -0.22 30.71 -13.50
CA PRO A 38 0.33 29.51 -14.08
C PRO A 38 1.16 28.87 -12.98
N LEU A 39 0.85 27.61 -12.64
CA LEU A 39 1.81 26.76 -11.94
C LEU A 39 3.12 26.93 -12.70
N THR A 40 4.09 27.62 -12.12
CA THR A 40 5.42 27.68 -12.68
C THR A 40 5.83 26.24 -12.87
N ALA A 41 6.00 25.81 -14.12
CA ALA A 41 6.43 24.46 -14.44
C ALA A 41 7.65 24.17 -13.57
N ARG A 42 7.48 23.24 -12.61
CA ARG A 42 8.57 22.76 -11.77
C ARG A 42 9.66 22.32 -12.76
N PRO A 43 10.92 22.73 -12.59
CA PRO A 43 11.98 22.29 -13.50
C PRO A 43 11.87 20.77 -13.63
N ALA A 44 11.90 20.28 -14.88
CA ALA A 44 11.86 18.85 -15.18
C ALA A 44 12.76 18.10 -14.20
N PRO A 45 12.37 16.94 -13.63
CA PRO A 45 13.16 16.26 -12.63
C PRO A 45 14.57 16.07 -13.17
N ALA A 46 15.50 16.89 -12.68
CA ALA A 46 16.90 16.83 -13.04
C ALA A 46 17.36 15.45 -12.63
N ALA A 47 17.75 14.62 -13.61
CA ALA A 47 18.31 13.28 -13.44
C ALA A 47 17.94 12.64 -12.10
N MET A 48 16.67 12.21 -11.94
CA MET A 48 16.21 11.57 -10.71
C MET A 48 17.26 10.55 -10.24
N SER A 49 17.64 10.69 -8.98
CA SER A 49 18.75 9.93 -8.40
C SER A 49 18.51 8.42 -8.55
N LYS A 50 19.60 7.63 -8.52
CA LYS A 50 19.55 6.15 -8.52
C LYS A 50 18.78 5.53 -7.33
N LYS A 51 18.25 6.37 -6.43
CA LYS A 51 17.44 6.03 -5.26
C LYS A 51 15.93 6.00 -5.56
N GLY A 52 15.52 6.49 -6.72
CA GLY A 52 14.10 6.71 -7.04
C GLY A 52 13.53 8.00 -6.44
N PRO A 53 12.19 8.15 -6.43
CA PRO A 53 11.54 9.29 -5.78
C PRO A 53 11.73 9.26 -4.26
N VAL A 54 11.87 10.44 -3.65
CA VAL A 54 12.12 10.62 -2.21
C VAL A 54 11.02 11.51 -1.64
N GLY A 55 10.51 11.15 -0.48
CA GLY A 55 9.48 11.86 0.26
C GLY A 55 8.17 11.88 -0.51
N TRP A 56 7.53 13.04 -0.51
CA TRP A 56 6.28 13.26 -1.24
C TRP A 56 6.37 13.00 -2.75
N ASP A 57 7.57 13.03 -3.34
CA ASP A 57 7.74 12.72 -4.76
C ASP A 57 7.37 11.25 -5.06
N ALA A 58 7.32 10.35 -4.07
CA ALA A 58 6.79 8.99 -4.25
C ALA A 58 5.31 8.97 -4.69
N TYR A 59 4.52 9.98 -4.29
CA TYR A 59 3.12 10.15 -4.69
C TYR A 59 2.94 11.18 -5.80
N ARG A 60 3.85 12.15 -5.93
CA ARG A 60 3.79 13.16 -7.01
C ARG A 60 4.19 12.57 -8.36
N ASP A 61 5.20 11.69 -8.37
CA ASP A 61 5.83 11.15 -9.59
C ASP A 61 5.44 9.67 -9.84
N ILE A 62 4.15 9.33 -9.67
CA ILE A 62 3.63 7.95 -9.90
C ILE A 62 3.86 7.50 -11.36
N ASP A 63 3.97 8.41 -12.32
CA ASP A 63 4.34 8.07 -13.70
C ASP A 63 5.81 7.63 -13.87
N ALA A 64 6.64 7.81 -12.84
CA ALA A 64 8.02 7.36 -12.78
C ALA A 64 8.20 5.95 -12.18
N MET A 65 7.12 5.21 -11.91
CA MET A 65 7.20 3.87 -11.29
C MET A 65 8.07 2.87 -12.07
N ALA A 66 8.20 3.04 -13.37
CA ALA A 66 9.06 2.18 -14.20
C ALA A 66 10.56 2.35 -13.92
N ARG A 67 10.98 3.39 -13.19
CA ARG A 67 12.40 3.67 -12.92
C ARG A 67 12.98 2.70 -11.89
N LEU A 68 14.10 2.09 -12.23
CA LEU A 68 14.86 1.18 -11.37
C LEU A 68 15.61 1.96 -10.29
N ARG A 69 15.86 1.31 -9.15
CA ARG A 69 16.43 1.97 -7.94
C ARG A 69 17.61 1.18 -7.35
N PRO A 70 18.70 0.94 -8.10
CA PRO A 70 19.77 0.03 -7.69
C PRO A 70 20.52 0.47 -6.41
N GLN A 71 20.43 1.75 -6.02
CA GLN A 71 21.12 2.30 -4.83
C GLN A 71 20.18 2.57 -3.64
N ALA A 72 19.00 1.95 -3.64
CA ALA A 72 18.07 1.96 -2.53
C ALA A 72 17.83 0.53 -2.04
N GLN A 73 17.59 0.38 -0.74
CA GLN A 73 17.18 -0.90 -0.14
C GLN A 73 15.99 -0.64 0.78
N GLU A 74 14.86 -1.30 0.51
CA GLU A 74 13.72 -1.28 1.43
C GLU A 74 13.92 -2.34 2.52
N LYS A 75 13.57 -1.99 3.76
CA LYS A 75 13.75 -2.79 4.97
C LYS A 75 12.58 -2.59 5.93
N GLN A 76 12.38 -3.50 6.86
CA GLN A 76 11.32 -3.43 7.87
C GLN A 76 11.89 -3.64 9.27
N PHE A 77 11.40 -2.87 10.24
CA PHE A 77 11.37 -3.27 11.64
C PHE A 77 9.96 -3.74 11.95
N SER A 78 9.81 -4.86 12.63
CA SER A 78 8.52 -5.35 13.09
C SER A 78 8.62 -5.96 14.48
N SER A 79 7.48 -6.35 15.04
CA SER A 79 7.39 -7.10 16.29
C SER A 79 7.51 -8.61 16.13
N PHE A 80 7.92 -9.10 14.95
CA PHE A 80 8.01 -10.53 14.61
C PHE A 80 8.68 -11.39 15.68
N ASP A 81 8.23 -12.64 15.80
CA ASP A 81 8.76 -13.63 16.71
C ASP A 81 10.16 -14.06 16.28
N ARG A 82 11.15 -13.67 17.08
CA ARG A 82 12.56 -13.96 16.80
C ARG A 82 12.89 -15.45 16.91
N THR A 83 12.02 -16.27 17.49
CA THR A 83 12.17 -17.73 17.50
C THR A 83 11.71 -18.37 16.20
N GLY A 84 10.96 -17.65 15.36
CA GLY A 84 10.28 -18.16 14.17
C GLY A 84 8.96 -18.87 14.47
N GLY A 85 8.42 -18.70 15.68
CA GLY A 85 7.05 -19.08 16.03
C GLY A 85 6.07 -17.91 15.81
N ASN A 86 5.05 -17.80 16.65
CA ASN A 86 3.90 -16.89 16.45
C ASN A 86 3.68 -15.88 17.59
N ASP A 87 4.71 -15.54 18.42
CA ASP A 87 4.63 -14.45 19.41
C ASP A 87 5.01 -13.08 18.80
N ASP A 88 4.37 -12.71 17.69
CA ASP A 88 4.67 -11.51 16.89
C ASP A 88 4.19 -10.20 17.52
N GLY A 89 3.65 -10.27 18.74
CA GLY A 89 3.09 -9.12 19.44
C GLY A 89 2.15 -9.51 20.59
N PHE A 90 1.70 -10.77 20.68
CA PHE A 90 0.74 -11.23 21.69
C PHE A 90 1.18 -10.94 23.12
N ASN A 91 2.43 -11.26 23.46
CA ASN A 91 3.00 -10.94 24.78
C ASN A 91 3.80 -9.64 24.78
N GLY A 92 4.04 -9.05 23.60
CA GLY A 92 4.89 -7.89 23.43
C GLY A 92 6.39 -8.17 23.60
N THR A 93 6.81 -9.44 23.58
CA THR A 93 8.18 -9.89 23.88
C THR A 93 9.23 -9.24 22.98
N TYR A 94 8.94 -9.16 21.67
CA TYR A 94 9.86 -8.65 20.65
C TYR A 94 9.51 -7.24 20.15
N SER A 95 8.44 -6.66 20.70
CA SER A 95 7.88 -5.37 20.29
C SER A 95 8.73 -4.16 20.69
N CYS A 96 9.84 -4.39 21.38
CA CYS A 96 10.77 -3.35 21.80
C CYS A 96 12.21 -3.68 21.44
N LEU A 97 12.90 -2.74 20.78
CA LEU A 97 14.35 -2.85 20.56
C LEU A 97 15.10 -2.58 21.86
N ARG A 98 14.66 -1.55 22.61
CA ARG A 98 15.13 -1.21 23.97
C ARG A 98 14.21 -0.18 24.63
N THR A 99 14.29 -0.10 25.95
CA THR A 99 13.59 0.93 26.72
C THR A 99 14.50 2.13 27.02
N VAL A 100 13.95 3.33 26.90
CA VAL A 100 14.53 4.62 27.27
C VAL A 100 13.59 5.36 28.23
N ALA A 101 13.99 6.54 28.70
CA ALA A 101 13.15 7.34 29.59
C ALA A 101 11.82 7.74 28.95
N GLU A 102 11.81 7.96 27.63
CA GLU A 102 10.63 8.31 26.83
C GLU A 102 9.72 7.12 26.50
N GLY A 103 10.16 5.88 26.75
CA GLY A 103 9.40 4.66 26.47
C GLY A 103 10.17 3.62 25.67
N CYS A 104 9.48 2.93 24.78
CA CYS A 104 10.01 1.84 23.97
C CYS A 104 10.51 2.34 22.60
N VAL A 105 11.77 2.08 22.27
CA VAL A 105 12.31 2.30 20.91
C VAL A 105 11.91 1.14 20.02
N ILE A 106 11.26 1.44 18.89
CA ILE A 106 10.73 0.42 17.96
C ILE A 106 11.45 0.42 16.60
N ALA A 107 12.11 1.52 16.25
CA ALA A 107 12.95 1.58 15.05
C ALA A 107 14.12 2.54 15.29
N GLU A 108 15.32 2.14 14.89
CA GLU A 108 16.51 2.98 14.97
C GLU A 108 17.49 2.63 13.84
N GLN A 109 17.86 3.62 13.05
CA GLN A 109 18.80 3.44 11.95
C GLN A 109 19.74 4.64 11.79
N ALA A 110 20.98 4.36 11.40
CA ALA A 110 22.02 5.33 11.11
C ALA A 110 22.37 5.34 9.61
N GLY A 111 22.59 6.54 9.07
CA GLY A 111 22.75 6.82 7.64
C GLY A 111 21.53 7.53 7.06
N SER A 112 21.61 7.89 5.78
CA SER A 112 20.50 8.49 5.03
C SER A 112 19.43 7.46 4.69
N GLY A 113 18.16 7.88 4.74
CA GLY A 113 17.03 7.02 4.45
C GLY A 113 15.69 7.76 4.47
N GLU A 114 14.62 6.99 4.56
CA GLU A 114 13.25 7.47 4.63
C GLU A 114 12.36 6.47 5.36
N ILE A 115 11.52 6.95 6.29
CA ILE A 115 10.39 6.14 6.76
C ILE A 115 9.36 6.12 5.63
N SER A 116 9.00 4.94 5.15
CA SER A 116 8.07 4.77 4.03
C SER A 116 6.64 4.50 4.50
N SER A 117 6.49 3.72 5.57
CA SER A 117 5.19 3.33 6.13
C SER A 117 5.34 2.94 7.61
N ILE A 118 4.31 3.21 8.41
CA ILE A 118 4.17 2.68 9.76
C ILE A 118 2.77 2.07 9.92
N TRP A 119 2.69 0.90 10.53
CA TRP A 119 1.45 0.22 10.88
C TRP A 119 1.52 -0.28 12.34
N PHE A 120 0.36 -0.34 12.99
CA PHE A 120 0.15 -0.91 14.32
C PHE A 120 -1.17 -1.67 14.38
N THR A 121 -1.27 -2.68 15.25
CA THR A 121 -2.56 -3.10 15.79
C THR A 121 -2.49 -3.36 17.29
N ARG A 122 -3.57 -3.00 17.97
CA ARG A 122 -3.80 -3.22 19.40
C ARG A 122 -5.27 -3.00 19.70
N ASP A 123 -5.86 -3.82 20.57
CA ASP A 123 -7.24 -3.61 21.07
C ASP A 123 -8.23 -3.33 19.91
N TYR A 124 -8.22 -4.15 18.84
CA TYR A 124 -9.01 -3.94 17.60
C TYR A 124 -8.70 -2.63 16.82
N GLY A 125 -7.44 -2.19 16.87
CA GLY A 125 -6.94 -0.99 16.19
C GLY A 125 -7.11 0.31 17.00
N ASP A 126 -7.53 0.24 18.27
CA ASP A 126 -7.43 1.35 19.22
C ASP A 126 -6.02 1.40 19.82
N VAL A 127 -5.22 2.32 19.28
CA VAL A 127 -3.81 2.51 19.64
C VAL A 127 -3.61 3.52 20.76
N THR A 128 -4.68 3.92 21.47
CA THR A 128 -4.60 4.86 22.61
C THR A 128 -3.62 4.37 23.68
N LYS A 129 -3.59 3.06 23.97
CA LYS A 129 -2.71 2.49 25.01
C LYS A 129 -1.24 2.42 24.61
N THR A 130 -0.91 2.47 23.32
CA THR A 130 0.49 2.63 22.85
C THR A 130 1.06 3.98 23.27
N GLY A 131 0.19 4.99 23.44
CA GLY A 131 0.52 6.29 24.01
C GLY A 131 1.14 7.23 22.99
N THR A 132 2.06 8.08 23.44
CA THR A 132 2.73 9.06 22.58
C THR A 132 3.69 8.36 21.63
N ILE A 133 3.59 8.62 20.33
CA ILE A 133 4.63 8.31 19.34
C ILE A 133 5.54 9.53 19.18
N THR A 134 6.85 9.32 19.21
CA THR A 134 7.87 10.34 18.97
C THR A 134 8.80 9.88 17.85
N ILE A 135 8.88 10.67 16.77
CA ILE A 135 9.77 10.44 15.63
C ILE A 135 10.84 11.53 15.63
N THR A 136 12.09 11.10 15.73
CA THR A 136 13.28 11.97 15.70
C THR A 136 14.12 11.64 14.48
N LEU A 137 14.30 12.63 13.62
CA LEU A 137 15.09 12.55 12.39
C LEU A 137 16.24 13.54 12.47
N ASP A 138 17.46 13.08 12.20
CA ASP A 138 18.66 13.91 12.21
C ASP A 138 18.82 14.73 13.51
N GLY A 139 18.49 14.12 14.65
CA GLY A 139 18.52 14.76 15.97
C GLY A 139 17.37 15.72 16.26
N THR A 140 16.42 15.89 15.34
CA THR A 140 15.26 16.79 15.48
C THR A 140 13.96 15.99 15.61
N THR A 141 13.16 16.27 16.64
CA THR A 141 11.81 15.69 16.76
C THR A 141 10.88 16.31 15.72
N VAL A 142 10.40 15.49 14.77
CA VAL A 142 9.50 15.92 13.69
C VAL A 142 8.03 15.58 13.96
N LEU A 143 7.79 14.62 14.85
CA LEU A 143 6.46 14.26 15.34
C LEU A 143 6.55 13.86 16.82
N SER A 144 5.68 14.41 17.65
CA SER A 144 5.46 13.94 19.02
C SER A 144 4.02 14.24 19.43
N ALA A 145 3.19 13.20 19.47
CA ALA A 145 1.76 13.30 19.76
C ALA A 145 1.19 11.95 20.20
N GLN A 146 -0.02 11.94 20.77
CA GLN A 146 -0.75 10.69 20.99
C GLN A 146 -0.94 9.96 19.66
N LEU A 147 -0.54 8.70 19.59
CA LEU A 147 -0.62 7.92 18.36
C LEU A 147 -2.05 7.88 17.81
N GLN A 148 -3.04 7.72 18.69
CA GLN A 148 -4.46 7.78 18.31
C GLN A 148 -4.88 9.11 17.65
N ASP A 149 -4.32 10.24 18.09
CA ASP A 149 -4.62 11.55 17.49
C ASP A 149 -3.95 11.72 16.13
N VAL A 150 -2.79 11.08 15.93
CA VAL A 150 -2.10 11.03 14.62
C VAL A 150 -2.94 10.22 13.64
N VAL A 151 -3.30 8.99 14.00
CA VAL A 151 -3.98 8.05 13.08
C VAL A 151 -5.44 8.43 12.79
N SER A 152 -6.10 9.15 13.70
CA SER A 152 -7.45 9.71 13.48
C SER A 152 -7.47 11.03 12.71
N GLY A 153 -6.30 11.53 12.30
CA GLY A 153 -6.16 12.75 11.54
C GLY A 153 -6.40 14.05 12.32
N ARG A 154 -6.45 14.00 13.66
CA ARG A 154 -6.71 15.18 14.51
C ARG A 154 -5.60 16.23 14.46
N LEU A 155 -4.38 15.83 14.08
CA LEU A 155 -3.27 16.76 13.90
C LEU A 155 -3.42 17.64 12.64
N GLY A 156 -4.31 17.26 11.72
CA GLY A 156 -4.44 17.92 10.43
C GLY A 156 -3.31 17.56 9.47
N ALA A 157 -3.39 18.10 8.25
CA ALA A 157 -2.50 17.73 7.16
C ALA A 157 -1.01 17.99 7.52
N PRO A 158 -0.09 17.05 7.19
CA PRO A 158 -0.30 15.91 6.29
C PRO A 158 -0.91 14.66 6.95
N PHE A 159 -1.11 14.65 8.27
CA PHE A 159 -1.74 13.54 9.00
C PHE A 159 -3.26 13.64 8.90
N VAL A 160 -3.81 13.33 7.72
CA VAL A 160 -5.25 13.25 7.45
C VAL A 160 -5.53 12.07 6.52
N TRP A 161 -6.74 11.53 6.58
CA TRP A 161 -7.16 10.47 5.66
C TRP A 161 -7.00 10.93 4.18
N PRO A 162 -6.46 10.07 3.29
CA PRO A 162 -6.13 8.65 3.51
C PRO A 162 -4.65 8.38 3.84
N LEU A 163 -3.84 9.40 4.17
CA LEU A 163 -2.44 9.20 4.59
C LEU A 163 -2.32 8.64 6.01
N VAL A 164 -3.39 8.69 6.78
CA VAL A 164 -3.52 8.01 8.07
C VAL A 164 -4.89 7.35 8.16
N GLY A 165 -5.00 6.31 8.96
CA GLY A 165 -6.26 5.57 9.18
C GLY A 165 -6.25 4.85 10.52
N THR A 166 -7.42 4.73 11.12
CA THR A 166 -7.65 4.04 12.40
C THR A 166 -8.12 2.61 12.19
N GLY A 167 -8.28 1.85 13.28
CA GLY A 167 -8.91 0.52 13.25
C GLY A 167 -10.33 0.52 12.67
N ALA A 168 -11.01 1.67 12.69
CA ALA A 168 -12.27 1.83 11.97
C ALA A 168 -12.06 1.76 10.47
N ASP A 169 -11.16 2.60 9.94
CA ASP A 169 -10.88 2.81 8.51
C ASP A 169 -10.16 1.64 7.83
N THR A 170 -9.32 0.89 8.57
CA THR A 170 -8.52 -0.21 8.00
C THR A 170 -8.88 -1.58 8.57
N SER A 171 -10.07 -1.69 9.18
CA SER A 171 -10.58 -2.96 9.71
C SER A 171 -9.67 -3.63 10.75
N GLY A 172 -9.22 -2.85 11.74
CA GLY A 172 -8.45 -3.37 12.89
C GLY A 172 -6.97 -2.96 12.92
N GLY A 173 -6.45 -2.32 11.87
CA GLY A 173 -5.10 -1.75 11.85
C GLY A 173 -5.07 -0.24 12.10
N ALA A 174 -3.90 0.35 12.31
CA ALA A 174 -3.73 1.79 12.39
C ALA A 174 -2.48 2.21 11.62
N VAL A 175 -2.62 3.14 10.67
CA VAL A 175 -1.62 3.36 9.61
C VAL A 175 -1.13 4.81 9.53
N ILE A 176 0.14 4.97 9.15
CA ILE A 176 0.76 6.24 8.79
C ILE A 176 1.55 6.05 7.48
N LYS A 177 1.08 6.71 6.42
CA LYS A 177 1.64 6.70 5.05
C LYS A 177 2.34 8.00 4.66
N VAL A 178 2.68 8.81 5.65
CA VAL A 178 3.47 10.02 5.45
C VAL A 178 4.94 9.60 5.28
N PRO A 179 5.57 9.79 4.11
CA PRO A 179 6.97 9.48 3.91
C PRO A 179 7.82 10.51 4.63
N MET A 180 8.78 10.07 5.44
CA MET A 180 9.62 10.96 6.25
C MET A 180 11.10 10.74 5.96
N PRO A 181 11.67 11.41 4.94
CA PRO A 181 13.08 11.32 4.61
C PRO A 181 13.99 11.91 5.70
N TYR A 182 15.22 11.42 5.78
CA TYR A 182 16.24 11.87 6.73
C TYR A 182 17.66 11.62 6.18
N ARG A 183 18.63 12.42 6.63
CA ARG A 183 19.98 12.46 6.04
C ARG A 183 21.02 11.66 6.82
N GLN A 184 20.80 11.48 8.12
CA GLN A 184 21.80 10.98 9.06
C GLN A 184 21.27 9.89 9.99
N SER A 185 20.05 10.02 10.47
CA SER A 185 19.49 9.05 11.42
C SER A 185 17.98 9.12 11.56
N MET A 186 17.39 8.00 11.91
CA MET A 186 16.00 7.86 12.31
C MET A 186 15.92 7.14 13.66
N ARG A 187 15.08 7.66 14.57
CA ARG A 187 14.62 6.95 15.77
C ARG A 187 13.11 7.14 15.95
N ILE A 188 12.40 6.05 16.19
CA ILE A 188 10.98 6.06 16.56
C ILE A 188 10.83 5.45 17.96
N THR A 189 10.11 6.15 18.82
CA THR A 189 9.84 5.75 20.21
C THR A 189 8.34 5.87 20.50
N VAL A 190 7.79 4.89 21.20
CA VAL A 190 6.40 4.90 21.70
C VAL A 190 6.39 4.83 23.21
N ALA A 191 5.45 5.52 23.86
CA ALA A 191 5.43 5.62 25.32
C ALA A 191 5.29 4.26 26.02
N ASN A 192 4.48 3.36 25.46
CA ASN A 192 4.25 2.01 25.97
C ASN A 192 4.51 0.96 24.89
N ASN A 193 4.74 -0.29 25.31
CA ASN A 193 4.88 -1.42 24.39
C ASN A 193 3.67 -1.46 23.42
N PRO A 194 3.92 -1.43 22.08
CA PRO A 194 2.86 -1.33 21.09
C PRO A 194 2.10 -2.64 20.85
N LEU A 195 2.63 -3.78 21.32
CA LEU A 195 2.26 -5.12 20.85
C LEU A 195 2.68 -5.28 19.38
N PHE A 196 1.77 -5.17 18.43
CA PHE A 196 2.06 -5.39 17.02
C PHE A 196 2.43 -4.08 16.33
N TYR A 197 3.51 -4.09 15.54
CA TYR A 197 3.89 -2.95 14.71
C TYR A 197 4.77 -3.35 13.53
N HIS A 198 4.68 -2.58 12.45
CA HIS A 198 5.66 -2.54 11.36
C HIS A 198 6.13 -1.10 11.13
N VAL A 199 7.42 -0.91 10.92
CA VAL A 199 8.04 0.31 10.40
C VAL A 199 8.85 -0.07 9.16
N THR A 200 8.32 0.26 7.99
CA THR A 200 9.01 0.06 6.72
C THR A 200 9.79 1.32 6.38
N TYR A 201 11.06 1.14 5.99
CA TYR A 201 11.96 2.25 5.71
C TYR A 201 12.92 1.90 4.57
N ARG A 202 13.35 2.95 3.87
CA ARG A 202 14.30 2.86 2.76
C ARG A 202 15.67 3.37 3.19
N LYS A 203 16.71 2.59 2.94
CA LYS A 203 18.11 3.00 3.08
C LYS A 203 18.63 3.54 1.76
N TYR A 204 19.42 4.62 1.84
CA TYR A 204 20.11 5.20 0.70
C TYR A 204 21.63 5.06 0.85
N ALA A 205 22.33 4.92 -0.29
CA ALA A 205 23.79 4.87 -0.31
C ALA A 205 24.49 6.17 0.15
N ASP A 206 23.80 7.31 0.00
CA ASP A 206 24.27 8.62 0.44
C ASP A 206 23.09 9.58 0.65
N ALA A 207 23.35 10.76 1.22
CA ALA A 207 22.34 11.77 1.50
C ALA A 207 22.10 12.75 0.33
N ASP A 208 22.72 12.58 -0.83
CA ASP A 208 22.57 13.52 -1.94
C ASP A 208 21.16 13.45 -2.51
N GLY A 209 20.51 14.62 -2.62
CA GLY A 209 19.12 14.74 -3.04
C GLY A 209 18.08 14.41 -1.95
N VAL A 210 18.50 14.15 -0.71
CA VAL A 210 17.61 13.84 0.42
C VAL A 210 17.51 15.04 1.36
N ASN A 211 16.29 15.54 1.59
CA ASN A 211 16.04 16.54 2.63
C ASN A 211 15.36 15.86 3.81
N THR A 212 15.72 16.27 5.03
CA THR A 212 14.98 15.84 6.22
C THR A 212 13.54 16.28 6.12
N PHE A 213 12.60 15.42 6.52
CA PHE A 213 11.17 15.69 6.51
C PHE A 213 10.83 17.02 7.19
N ASP A 214 10.08 17.87 6.49
CA ASP A 214 9.56 19.12 7.03
C ASP A 214 8.12 18.91 7.52
N PRO A 215 7.86 18.88 8.84
CA PRO A 215 6.51 18.71 9.37
C PRO A 215 5.57 19.88 9.05
N LYS A 216 6.06 20.98 8.46
CA LYS A 216 5.23 22.10 7.99
C LYS A 216 4.66 21.88 6.59
N ASP A 217 5.21 20.97 5.79
CA ASP A 217 4.63 20.62 4.50
C ASP A 217 3.34 19.83 4.70
N LYS A 218 2.21 20.46 4.36
CA LYS A 218 0.88 19.86 4.49
C LYS A 218 0.58 18.84 3.39
N ALA A 219 1.35 18.83 2.30
CA ALA A 219 1.18 17.95 1.15
C ALA A 219 -0.27 17.85 0.63
N LEU A 220 -0.99 18.98 0.58
CA LEU A 220 -2.41 18.99 0.21
C LEU A 220 -2.66 18.50 -1.22
N ASP A 221 -1.69 18.65 -2.11
CA ASP A 221 -1.70 18.11 -3.46
C ASP A 221 -1.69 16.57 -3.46
N VAL A 222 -0.88 15.96 -2.58
CA VAL A 222 -0.83 14.50 -2.38
C VAL A 222 -2.12 14.02 -1.74
N VAL A 223 -2.60 14.69 -0.68
CA VAL A 223 -3.87 14.33 -0.03
C VAL A 223 -5.03 14.34 -1.03
N THR A 224 -5.12 15.40 -1.85
CA THR A 224 -6.18 15.51 -2.87
C THR A 224 -6.09 14.39 -3.90
N LYS A 225 -4.88 14.08 -4.39
CA LYS A 225 -4.65 12.98 -5.32
C LYS A 225 -5.04 11.62 -4.74
N LEU A 226 -4.65 11.35 -3.50
CA LEU A 226 -4.94 10.06 -2.89
C LEU A 226 -6.42 9.88 -2.54
N ARG A 227 -7.19 10.96 -2.38
CA ARG A 227 -8.65 10.89 -2.16
C ARG A 227 -9.44 10.51 -3.41
N SER A 228 -8.88 10.64 -4.61
CA SER A 228 -9.52 10.20 -5.85
C SER A 228 -9.16 8.76 -6.26
N PHE A 229 -8.62 7.97 -5.33
CA PHE A 229 -8.27 6.56 -5.57
C PHE A 229 -9.50 5.75 -6.02
N GLY A 230 -9.28 4.75 -6.87
CA GLY A 230 -10.36 3.89 -7.38
C GLY A 230 -11.38 4.55 -8.32
N VAL A 231 -11.30 5.86 -8.56
CA VAL A 231 -12.21 6.61 -9.46
C VAL A 231 -11.49 7.46 -10.51
N ALA A 232 -10.23 7.82 -10.30
CA ALA A 232 -9.46 8.63 -11.24
C ALA A 232 -8.01 8.14 -11.40
N ASP A 233 -7.43 8.41 -12.57
CA ASP A 233 -6.01 8.18 -12.82
C ASP A 233 -5.16 9.10 -11.90
N PRO A 234 -4.29 8.56 -11.02
CA PRO A 234 -3.46 9.37 -10.12
C PRO A 234 -2.27 10.06 -10.80
N LYS A 235 -2.07 9.80 -12.10
CA LYS A 235 -0.98 10.35 -12.92
C LYS A 235 -1.50 11.52 -13.76
N PRO A 236 -0.64 12.50 -14.10
CA PRO A 236 -1.00 13.47 -15.13
C PRO A 236 -1.25 12.77 -16.47
N ALA A 237 -2.18 13.29 -17.26
CA ALA A 237 -2.42 12.81 -18.61
C ALA A 237 -1.14 12.92 -19.46
N ALA A 238 -0.76 11.85 -20.15
CA ALA A 238 0.43 11.84 -20.97
C ALA A 238 0.25 12.73 -22.22
N PRO A 239 1.23 13.59 -22.59
CA PRO A 239 1.13 14.41 -23.79
C PRO A 239 0.91 13.57 -25.05
N GLY A 240 -0.10 13.92 -25.85
CA GLY A 240 -0.45 13.16 -27.05
C GLY A 240 -1.10 11.80 -26.79
N ALA A 241 -1.65 11.58 -25.58
CA ALA A 241 -2.42 10.38 -25.28
C ALA A 241 -3.62 10.23 -26.22
N THR A 242 -3.86 8.99 -26.63
CA THR A 242 -4.99 8.58 -27.46
C THR A 242 -5.62 7.32 -26.87
N VAL A 243 -6.93 7.16 -27.07
CA VAL A 243 -7.67 5.98 -26.62
C VAL A 243 -7.97 5.11 -27.84
N THR A 244 -7.57 3.83 -27.78
CA THR A 244 -8.03 2.80 -28.71
C THR A 244 -9.11 1.98 -28.00
N ALA A 245 -10.33 1.97 -28.54
CA ALA A 245 -11.45 1.21 -28.02
C ALA A 245 -11.89 0.13 -29.03
N MET A 246 -12.09 -1.10 -28.56
CA MET A 246 -12.58 -2.20 -29.38
C MET A 246 -13.51 -3.09 -28.58
N THR A 247 -14.60 -3.53 -29.22
CA THR A 247 -15.54 -4.51 -28.67
C THR A 247 -15.46 -5.80 -29.48
N ALA A 248 -15.35 -6.94 -28.81
CA ALA A 248 -15.30 -8.25 -29.45
C ALA A 248 -15.91 -9.35 -28.57
N SER A 249 -16.37 -10.41 -29.21
CA SER A 249 -16.73 -11.67 -28.55
C SER A 249 -15.63 -12.71 -28.77
N LEU A 250 -15.35 -13.52 -27.76
CA LEU A 250 -14.34 -14.58 -27.80
C LEU A 250 -15.03 -15.93 -27.55
N PRO A 251 -14.90 -16.92 -28.44
CA PRO A 251 -15.44 -18.27 -28.22
C PRO A 251 -14.87 -18.91 -26.94
N SER A 252 -15.51 -19.98 -26.47
CA SER A 252 -15.00 -20.79 -25.35
C SER A 252 -13.57 -21.26 -25.59
N GLY A 253 -12.73 -21.16 -24.56
CA GLY A 253 -11.32 -21.54 -24.59
C GLY A 253 -11.06 -23.05 -24.62
N ILE A 254 -12.11 -23.86 -24.38
CA ILE A 254 -12.04 -25.32 -24.26
C ILE A 254 -12.51 -26.01 -25.58
N GLU A 255 -12.97 -25.24 -26.57
CA GLU A 255 -13.39 -25.80 -27.86
C GLU A 255 -12.20 -26.36 -28.67
N GLY A 256 -12.35 -27.58 -29.21
CA GLY A 256 -11.39 -28.20 -30.12
C GLY A 256 -10.18 -28.89 -29.48
N GLY A 257 -10.16 -29.09 -28.15
CA GLY A 257 -9.11 -29.86 -27.46
C GLY A 257 -7.77 -29.13 -27.28
N SER A 258 -7.71 -27.83 -27.56
CA SER A 258 -6.56 -26.97 -27.25
C SER A 258 -6.67 -26.44 -25.83
N SER A 259 -5.64 -26.65 -25.00
CA SER A 259 -5.56 -26.11 -23.64
C SER A 259 -5.08 -24.65 -23.57
N ASN A 260 -4.83 -24.01 -24.72
CA ASN A 260 -4.17 -22.69 -24.77
C ASN A 260 -5.14 -21.50 -24.75
N GLY A 261 -6.46 -21.74 -24.80
CA GLY A 261 -7.50 -20.71 -24.87
C GLY A 261 -7.66 -20.06 -26.24
N THR A 262 -8.72 -19.25 -26.41
CA THR A 262 -8.94 -18.40 -27.57
C THR A 262 -8.50 -16.96 -27.25
N ALA A 263 -7.82 -16.28 -28.17
CA ALA A 263 -7.31 -14.94 -27.93
C ALA A 263 -7.89 -13.93 -28.94
N ALA A 264 -8.14 -12.70 -28.47
CA ALA A 264 -8.44 -11.56 -29.32
C ALA A 264 -7.52 -10.40 -28.98
N THR A 265 -6.94 -9.78 -30.00
CA THR A 265 -6.13 -8.57 -29.85
C THR A 265 -7.02 -7.33 -29.88
N PHE A 266 -6.92 -6.48 -28.85
CA PHE A 266 -7.69 -5.25 -28.71
C PHE A 266 -6.88 -3.98 -29.04
N ALA A 267 -5.56 -4.03 -28.92
CA ALA A 267 -4.68 -2.96 -29.37
C ALA A 267 -3.34 -3.49 -29.89
N LYS A 268 -2.83 -2.87 -30.95
CA LYS A 268 -1.46 -3.02 -31.46
C LYS A 268 -0.83 -1.65 -31.59
N LEU A 269 0.15 -1.37 -30.75
CA LEU A 269 0.83 -0.08 -30.65
C LEU A 269 2.23 -0.21 -31.24
N THR A 270 2.69 0.80 -31.97
CA THR A 270 4.00 0.81 -32.65
C THR A 270 4.77 2.09 -32.34
N GLY A 271 6.10 1.99 -32.38
CA GLY A 271 7.03 3.04 -31.96
C GLY A 271 7.26 3.05 -30.45
N PRO A 272 8.19 3.89 -29.97
CA PRO A 272 8.38 4.14 -28.54
C PRO A 272 7.15 4.79 -27.91
N GLY A 273 6.65 4.24 -26.81
CA GLY A 273 5.43 4.72 -26.18
C GLY A 273 5.23 4.22 -24.76
N ARG A 274 4.10 4.60 -24.19
CA ARG A 274 3.61 4.08 -22.92
C ARG A 274 2.11 3.85 -22.98
N ILE A 275 1.65 2.73 -22.42
CA ILE A 275 0.24 2.57 -22.03
C ILE A 275 0.08 3.23 -20.67
N SER A 276 -0.91 4.11 -20.51
CA SER A 276 -1.19 4.79 -19.24
C SER A 276 -2.46 4.27 -18.55
N GLN A 277 -3.35 3.62 -19.31
CA GLN A 277 -4.59 3.06 -18.79
C GLN A 277 -5.06 1.88 -19.65
N VAL A 278 -5.56 0.83 -19.01
CA VAL A 278 -6.35 -0.24 -19.63
C VAL A 278 -7.69 -0.33 -18.89
N ARG A 279 -8.80 -0.35 -19.63
CA ARG A 279 -10.14 -0.57 -19.08
C ARG A 279 -10.82 -1.73 -19.79
N ILE A 280 -11.50 -2.58 -19.04
CA ILE A 280 -12.27 -3.71 -19.56
C ILE A 280 -13.69 -3.58 -19.04
N LYS A 281 -14.65 -3.65 -19.96
CA LYS A 281 -16.07 -3.80 -19.66
C LYS A 281 -16.55 -5.11 -20.24
N MET A 282 -17.12 -5.96 -19.39
CA MET A 282 -17.62 -7.27 -19.77
C MET A 282 -19.06 -7.42 -19.25
N PRO A 283 -20.08 -7.31 -20.12
CA PRO A 283 -21.50 -7.30 -19.71
C PRO A 283 -22.02 -8.56 -19.01
N GLN A 284 -21.23 -9.65 -18.98
CA GLN A 284 -21.59 -10.90 -18.32
C GLN A 284 -21.08 -10.97 -16.87
N LEU A 285 -20.35 -9.97 -16.41
CA LEU A 285 -19.90 -9.90 -15.03
C LEU A 285 -21.05 -9.35 -14.18
N GLU A 286 -21.32 -10.08 -13.11
CA GLU A 286 -22.26 -9.69 -12.06
C GLU A 286 -21.48 -9.44 -10.77
N HIS A 287 -21.87 -8.37 -10.08
CA HIS A 287 -21.39 -8.07 -8.73
C HIS A 287 -21.63 -9.24 -7.79
N ASN A 288 -20.71 -9.43 -6.83
CA ASN A 288 -20.92 -10.41 -5.80
C ASN A 288 -22.17 -10.04 -4.99
N PRO A 289 -23.14 -10.96 -4.81
CA PRO A 289 -24.39 -10.63 -4.15
C PRO A 289 -24.20 -10.28 -2.69
N ARG A 290 -23.17 -10.79 -2.00
CA ARG A 290 -22.94 -10.51 -0.57
C ARG A 290 -22.21 -9.19 -0.41
N VAL A 291 -22.82 -8.27 0.32
CA VAL A 291 -22.20 -6.98 0.66
C VAL A 291 -22.40 -6.72 2.15
N GLY A 292 -21.28 -6.66 2.87
CA GLY A 292 -21.22 -6.12 4.22
C GLY A 292 -20.94 -4.62 4.13
N ASP A 293 -21.83 -3.81 4.69
CA ASP A 293 -21.70 -2.36 4.65
C ASP A 293 -22.23 -1.76 5.94
N ASP A 294 -21.78 -0.56 6.28
CA ASP A 294 -22.28 0.18 7.43
C ASP A 294 -22.85 1.53 7.02
N GLY A 295 -23.57 2.15 7.95
CA GLY A 295 -24.36 3.31 7.59
C GLY A 295 -24.96 4.02 8.77
N ARG A 296 -25.83 4.97 8.44
CA ARG A 296 -26.52 5.86 9.39
C ARG A 296 -27.98 6.01 8.99
N ALA A 297 -28.82 6.38 9.95
CA ALA A 297 -30.21 6.75 9.69
C ALA A 297 -30.64 7.96 10.53
N PHE A 298 -31.61 8.70 10.00
CA PHE A 298 -32.18 9.87 10.65
C PHE A 298 -33.71 9.91 10.55
N GLY A 299 -34.33 10.47 11.59
CA GLY A 299 -35.78 10.58 11.71
C GLY A 299 -36.36 11.96 11.37
N ALA A 300 -37.58 12.20 11.84
CA ALA A 300 -38.31 13.45 11.62
C ALA A 300 -37.52 14.69 12.07
N GLY A 301 -37.45 15.70 11.20
CA GLY A 301 -36.66 16.91 11.41
C GLY A 301 -35.15 16.74 11.17
N GLY A 302 -34.71 15.53 10.78
CA GLY A 302 -33.34 15.20 10.46
C GLY A 302 -33.01 15.22 8.96
N GLY A 303 -31.74 14.94 8.68
CA GLY A 303 -31.16 14.93 7.36
C GLY A 303 -29.64 14.81 7.40
N SER A 304 -29.03 14.51 6.26
CA SER A 304 -27.59 14.47 6.08
C SER A 304 -27.09 15.51 5.07
N THR A 305 -25.81 15.85 5.12
CA THR A 305 -25.16 16.72 4.13
C THR A 305 -23.69 16.34 3.96
N PHE A 306 -23.24 16.29 2.71
CA PHE A 306 -21.87 15.94 2.32
C PHE A 306 -21.52 16.60 0.97
N THR A 307 -20.26 16.55 0.58
CA THR A 307 -19.77 17.11 -0.70
C THR A 307 -19.12 16.01 -1.51
N VAL A 308 -19.47 15.90 -2.79
CA VAL A 308 -18.93 14.89 -3.72
C VAL A 308 -18.25 15.54 -4.91
N ALA A 309 -17.26 14.88 -5.49
CA ALA A 309 -16.56 15.24 -6.71
C ALA A 309 -17.36 14.85 -7.96
N VAL A 310 -17.30 15.71 -8.98
CA VAL A 310 -17.91 15.49 -10.30
C VAL A 310 -17.00 16.00 -11.40
N ASP A 311 -17.13 15.46 -12.60
CA ASP A 311 -16.35 15.90 -13.76
C ASP A 311 -16.88 17.25 -14.28
N PRO A 312 -16.08 18.33 -14.37
CA PRO A 312 -16.54 19.62 -14.89
C PRO A 312 -17.12 19.60 -16.31
N GLY A 313 -16.71 18.63 -17.13
CA GLY A 313 -17.23 18.38 -18.48
C GLY A 313 -18.51 17.56 -18.52
N ASN A 314 -19.12 17.26 -17.35
CA ASN A 314 -20.35 16.48 -17.29
C ASN A 314 -21.54 17.15 -18.01
N SER A 315 -22.40 16.31 -18.56
CA SER A 315 -23.71 16.67 -19.13
C SER A 315 -24.89 16.31 -18.20
N GLY A 316 -24.59 16.06 -16.92
CA GLY A 316 -25.50 15.55 -15.90
C GLY A 316 -24.75 14.61 -14.94
N VAL A 317 -25.34 14.40 -13.77
CA VAL A 317 -24.76 13.55 -12.71
C VAL A 317 -25.84 12.59 -12.20
N ARG A 318 -25.51 11.32 -12.02
CA ARG A 318 -26.37 10.33 -11.36
C ARG A 318 -25.86 10.10 -9.95
N LEU A 319 -26.74 10.31 -8.98
CA LEU A 319 -26.53 9.96 -7.57
C LEU A 319 -27.25 8.64 -7.32
N THR A 320 -26.50 7.63 -6.87
CA THR A 320 -27.04 6.33 -6.49
C THR A 320 -26.86 6.14 -5.00
N ARG A 321 -27.94 5.78 -4.27
CA ARG A 321 -27.90 5.53 -2.83
C ARG A 321 -28.24 4.08 -2.52
N ARG A 322 -27.36 3.40 -1.77
CA ARG A 322 -27.65 2.11 -1.13
C ARG A 322 -28.43 2.31 0.17
N PHE A 323 -29.51 1.55 0.35
CA PHE A 323 -30.34 1.61 1.56
C PHE A 323 -30.89 0.23 1.96
N ASP A 324 -31.26 0.10 3.24
CA ASP A 324 -31.97 -1.04 3.83
C ASP A 324 -33.48 -0.89 3.59
N PRO A 325 -34.09 -1.70 2.70
CA PRO A 325 -35.50 -1.62 2.36
C PRO A 325 -36.41 -2.33 3.38
N SER A 326 -35.87 -2.90 4.46
CA SER A 326 -36.70 -3.43 5.56
C SER A 326 -37.40 -2.31 6.35
N VAL A 327 -36.89 -1.09 6.25
CA VAL A 327 -37.63 0.12 6.65
C VAL A 327 -38.46 0.58 5.46
N GLY A 328 -39.78 0.51 5.60
CA GLY A 328 -40.73 0.89 4.55
C GLY A 328 -41.01 2.38 4.45
N ASN A 329 -41.60 2.77 3.32
CA ASN A 329 -42.16 4.08 3.04
C ASN A 329 -41.20 5.27 3.28
N GLN A 330 -39.90 5.03 3.09
CA GLN A 330 -38.86 6.05 3.26
C GLN A 330 -39.00 7.12 2.19
N LYS A 331 -39.08 8.37 2.62
CA LYS A 331 -39.10 9.55 1.77
C LYS A 331 -38.14 10.60 2.31
N ALA A 332 -37.23 11.07 1.46
CA ALA A 332 -36.36 12.19 1.77
C ALA A 332 -36.18 13.09 0.55
N ARG A 333 -36.26 14.41 0.74
CA ARG A 333 -35.89 15.39 -0.30
C ARG A 333 -34.39 15.34 -0.52
N VAL A 334 -33.99 15.47 -1.78
CA VAL A 334 -32.58 15.54 -2.19
C VAL A 334 -32.35 16.91 -2.80
N LEU A 335 -31.37 17.62 -2.26
CA LEU A 335 -30.98 18.94 -2.70
C LEU A 335 -29.52 18.91 -3.17
N VAL A 336 -29.26 19.56 -4.30
CA VAL A 336 -27.92 19.80 -4.85
C VAL A 336 -27.67 21.30 -4.79
N ASP A 337 -26.64 21.71 -4.04
CA ASP A 337 -26.31 23.11 -3.78
C ASP A 337 -27.53 23.94 -3.32
N GLY A 338 -28.38 23.33 -2.48
CA GLY A 338 -29.59 23.95 -1.93
C GLY A 338 -30.81 23.97 -2.86
N THR A 339 -30.70 23.44 -4.08
CA THR A 339 -31.83 23.29 -5.01
C THR A 339 -32.38 21.87 -4.94
N GLU A 340 -33.68 21.69 -4.70
CA GLU A 340 -34.32 20.36 -4.71
C GLU A 340 -34.30 19.77 -6.13
N VAL A 341 -33.75 18.56 -6.25
CA VAL A 341 -33.59 17.84 -7.52
C VAL A 341 -34.48 16.61 -7.62
N GLY A 342 -35.00 16.14 -6.49
CA GLY A 342 -35.85 14.96 -6.42
C GLY A 342 -36.08 14.50 -5.00
N GLN A 343 -36.64 13.30 -4.87
CA GLN A 343 -36.88 12.65 -3.58
C GLN A 343 -36.51 11.18 -3.65
N TRP A 344 -35.73 10.70 -2.67
CA TRP A 344 -35.65 9.28 -2.38
C TRP A 344 -37.03 8.79 -1.98
N THR A 345 -37.55 7.74 -2.60
CA THR A 345 -38.89 7.19 -2.30
C THR A 345 -38.88 5.67 -2.36
N SER A 346 -38.98 5.00 -1.21
CA SER A 346 -39.17 3.55 -1.14
C SER A 346 -40.65 3.18 -0.96
N GLY A 347 -40.99 1.95 -1.34
CA GLY A 347 -42.33 1.38 -1.14
C GLY A 347 -42.50 0.76 0.24
N ALA A 348 -43.50 -0.11 0.41
CA ALA A 348 -43.68 -0.89 1.63
C ALA A 348 -42.41 -1.66 2.02
N ALA A 349 -42.22 -1.88 3.32
CA ALA A 349 -41.11 -2.64 3.85
C ALA A 349 -40.95 -3.99 3.15
N ARG A 350 -39.70 -4.36 2.86
CA ARG A 350 -39.31 -5.70 2.38
C ARG A 350 -38.78 -6.54 3.54
N ASP A 351 -38.60 -7.84 3.30
CA ASP A 351 -37.93 -8.69 4.27
C ASP A 351 -36.48 -8.21 4.49
N ALA A 352 -36.05 -8.23 5.75
CA ALA A 352 -34.67 -7.94 6.10
C ALA A 352 -33.72 -8.94 5.43
N GLY A 353 -32.52 -8.49 5.05
CA GLY A 353 -31.53 -9.33 4.38
C GLY A 353 -31.27 -8.98 2.91
N SER A 354 -31.96 -7.97 2.36
CA SER A 354 -31.78 -7.52 0.98
C SER A 354 -31.28 -6.08 0.89
N TRP A 355 -30.36 -5.81 -0.03
CA TRP A 355 -30.00 -4.46 -0.41
C TRP A 355 -30.93 -3.91 -1.51
N ALA A 356 -31.05 -2.59 -1.57
CA ALA A 356 -31.69 -1.91 -2.68
C ALA A 356 -30.99 -0.57 -2.94
N ASP A 357 -31.02 -0.15 -4.21
CA ASP A 357 -30.44 1.11 -4.65
C ASP A 357 -31.51 2.05 -5.22
N GLN A 358 -31.26 3.35 -5.16
CA GLN A 358 -32.10 4.39 -5.75
C GLN A 358 -31.26 5.41 -6.49
N ASP A 359 -31.70 5.79 -7.69
CA ASP A 359 -31.03 6.76 -8.53
C ASP A 359 -31.80 8.08 -8.62
N ILE A 360 -31.06 9.19 -8.60
CA ILE A 360 -31.53 10.51 -9.03
C ILE A 360 -30.54 11.05 -10.06
N GLU A 361 -31.06 11.37 -11.24
CA GLU A 361 -30.31 12.12 -12.26
C GLU A 361 -30.49 13.63 -12.03
N VAL A 362 -29.36 14.31 -11.87
CA VAL A 362 -29.24 15.75 -11.72
C VAL A 362 -28.89 16.37 -13.08
N PRO A 363 -29.68 17.33 -13.57
CA PRO A 363 -29.50 17.88 -14.91
C PRO A 363 -28.25 18.76 -15.01
N ALA A 364 -27.69 18.85 -16.23
CA ALA A 364 -26.55 19.71 -16.56
C ALA A 364 -26.72 21.17 -16.10
N SER A 365 -27.95 21.70 -16.07
CA SER A 365 -28.23 23.06 -15.60
C SER A 365 -27.79 23.32 -14.15
N LEU A 366 -27.61 22.27 -13.36
CA LEU A 366 -27.16 22.32 -11.97
C LEU A 366 -25.73 21.81 -11.78
N THR A 367 -25.14 21.11 -12.76
CA THR A 367 -23.87 20.37 -12.58
C THR A 367 -22.76 20.76 -13.56
N ALA A 368 -23.08 21.29 -14.74
CA ALA A 368 -22.09 21.58 -15.77
C ALA A 368 -21.08 22.64 -15.30
N GLY A 369 -19.79 22.40 -15.57
CA GLY A 369 -18.68 23.28 -15.19
C GLY A 369 -18.27 23.22 -13.71
N LYS A 370 -18.95 22.41 -12.88
CA LYS A 370 -18.61 22.22 -11.46
C LYS A 370 -17.69 21.04 -11.29
N SER A 371 -16.75 21.13 -10.34
CA SER A 371 -15.88 20.02 -9.93
C SER A 371 -16.37 19.31 -8.67
N SER A 372 -17.38 19.86 -8.00
CA SER A 372 -17.95 19.30 -6.77
C SER A 372 -19.40 19.76 -6.59
N LEU A 373 -20.20 18.94 -5.91
CA LEU A 373 -21.59 19.23 -5.56
C LEU A 373 -21.81 19.04 -4.05
N ARG A 374 -22.52 19.97 -3.41
CA ARG A 374 -22.99 19.78 -2.04
C ARG A 374 -24.36 19.08 -2.07
N ILE A 375 -24.42 17.88 -1.51
CA ILE A 375 -25.63 17.07 -1.44
C ILE A 375 -26.24 17.22 -0.05
N SER A 376 -27.55 17.42 0.02
CA SER A 376 -28.31 17.39 1.27
C SER A 376 -29.52 16.48 1.13
N THR A 377 -29.74 15.62 2.11
CA THR A 377 -30.96 14.83 2.25
C THR A 377 -31.79 15.36 3.41
N GLN A 378 -33.12 15.39 3.28
CA GLN A 378 -34.01 15.89 4.34
C GLN A 378 -35.21 14.96 4.51
N PHE A 379 -35.45 14.52 5.74
CA PHE A 379 -36.56 13.62 6.05
C PHE A 379 -37.92 14.19 5.62
N VAL A 380 -38.76 13.34 5.02
CA VAL A 380 -40.17 13.62 4.72
C VAL A 380 -41.08 12.66 5.47
N SER A 381 -40.90 11.35 5.28
CA SER A 381 -41.64 10.30 5.98
C SER A 381 -40.86 8.98 5.98
N SER A 382 -41.18 8.08 6.90
CA SER A 382 -40.71 6.69 6.91
C SER A 382 -41.55 5.91 7.93
N ASP A 383 -41.59 4.58 7.80
CA ASP A 383 -42.13 3.71 8.86
C ASP A 383 -41.25 3.75 10.12
N ILE A 384 -39.94 3.99 9.98
CA ILE A 384 -38.99 4.14 11.11
C ILE A 384 -38.09 5.37 10.90
N ASP A 385 -37.18 5.31 9.94
CA ASP A 385 -36.20 6.36 9.60
C ASP A 385 -35.81 6.31 8.11
N VAL A 386 -35.04 7.29 7.67
CA VAL A 386 -34.38 7.24 6.36
C VAL A 386 -32.93 6.81 6.61
N ASN A 387 -32.55 5.67 6.03
CA ASN A 387 -31.21 5.12 6.18
C ASN A 387 -30.38 5.27 4.88
N GLU A 388 -29.07 5.32 5.06
CA GLU A 388 -28.06 5.51 4.01
C GLU A 388 -26.76 4.79 4.41
N PHE A 389 -26.18 4.07 3.45
CA PHE A 389 -24.99 3.24 3.64
C PHE A 389 -23.86 3.65 2.71
N ARG A 390 -24.20 3.92 1.45
CA ARG A 390 -23.25 4.32 0.43
C ARG A 390 -23.88 5.25 -0.59
N TYR A 391 -23.08 6.15 -1.14
CA TYR A 391 -23.39 6.94 -2.32
C TYR A 391 -22.36 6.70 -3.43
N ASP A 392 -22.83 6.27 -4.60
CA ASP A 392 -22.03 6.25 -5.83
C ASP A 392 -22.41 7.45 -6.71
N VAL A 393 -21.41 8.18 -7.18
CA VAL A 393 -21.60 9.41 -7.98
C VAL A 393 -21.01 9.20 -9.36
N HIS A 394 -21.87 9.30 -10.37
CA HIS A 394 -21.47 9.15 -11.76
C HIS A 394 -21.67 10.45 -12.53
N SER A 395 -20.64 10.94 -13.20
CA SER A 395 -20.73 12.04 -14.15
C SER A 395 -20.93 11.51 -15.56
N LYS A 396 -21.88 12.09 -16.30
CA LYS A 396 -22.10 11.75 -17.71
C LYS A 396 -21.14 12.50 -18.61
N VAL A 397 -20.07 11.84 -19.05
CA VAL A 397 -19.01 12.41 -19.90
C VAL A 397 -19.10 11.78 -21.29
N GLY A 398 -19.46 12.59 -22.30
CA GLY A 398 -19.80 12.06 -23.61
C GLY A 398 -21.04 11.17 -23.55
N SER A 399 -20.92 9.92 -24.03
CA SER A 399 -21.99 8.92 -23.94
C SER A 399 -22.00 8.13 -22.63
N ASP A 400 -20.93 8.20 -21.84
CA ASP A 400 -20.65 7.23 -20.80
C ASP A 400 -20.91 7.81 -19.40
N TRP A 401 -21.40 6.95 -18.52
CA TRP A 401 -21.43 7.23 -17.08
C TRP A 401 -20.08 6.83 -16.49
N THR A 402 -19.34 7.82 -16.02
CA THR A 402 -18.04 7.60 -15.36
C THR A 402 -18.22 7.84 -13.88
N ARG A 403 -17.86 6.86 -13.05
CA ARG A 403 -17.84 7.03 -11.59
C ARG A 403 -16.79 8.07 -11.23
N THR A 404 -17.23 9.17 -10.63
CA THR A 404 -16.36 10.30 -10.25
C THR A 404 -16.15 10.43 -8.76
N ASP A 405 -17.01 9.81 -7.95
CA ASP A 405 -16.84 9.77 -6.51
C ASP A 405 -17.60 8.59 -5.88
N VAL A 406 -17.17 8.19 -4.69
CA VAL A 406 -17.80 7.20 -3.84
C VAL A 406 -17.71 7.69 -2.40
N LEU A 407 -18.81 7.57 -1.66
CA LEU A 407 -18.86 7.85 -0.23
C LEU A 407 -19.46 6.63 0.48
N ASP A 408 -18.61 5.85 1.14
CA ASP A 408 -19.02 4.84 2.12
C ASP A 408 -19.28 5.54 3.48
N LEU A 409 -20.37 5.18 4.16
CA LEU A 409 -20.83 5.82 5.39
C LEU A 409 -20.73 4.89 6.60
N GLY A 410 -20.79 5.48 7.78
CA GLY A 410 -20.96 4.75 9.03
C GLY A 410 -19.72 4.72 9.92
N PRO A 411 -19.85 4.05 11.08
CA PRO A 411 -18.79 3.98 12.10
C PRO A 411 -17.46 3.37 11.64
N ASN A 412 -17.41 2.63 10.53
CA ASN A 412 -16.21 2.02 9.96
C ASN A 412 -15.55 2.89 8.87
N HIS A 413 -16.15 4.03 8.51
CA HIS A 413 -15.60 4.94 7.49
C HIS A 413 -15.41 6.39 8.01
N PRO A 414 -14.90 6.62 9.24
CA PRO A 414 -14.84 7.96 9.81
C PRO A 414 -13.92 8.93 9.03
N GLY A 415 -12.82 8.43 8.45
CA GLY A 415 -11.91 9.22 7.63
C GLY A 415 -12.54 9.68 6.31
N GLU A 416 -13.30 8.80 5.65
CA GLU A 416 -14.00 9.09 4.40
C GLU A 416 -15.17 10.06 4.64
N GLU A 417 -15.96 9.87 5.71
CA GLU A 417 -17.00 10.81 6.15
C GLU A 417 -16.41 12.20 6.41
N GLN A 418 -15.28 12.28 7.11
CA GLN A 418 -14.60 13.56 7.36
C GLN A 418 -14.12 14.20 6.05
N ALA A 419 -13.57 13.43 5.11
CA ALA A 419 -13.07 13.93 3.84
C ALA A 419 -14.18 14.53 2.96
N HIS A 420 -15.38 13.99 3.02
CA HIS A 420 -16.57 14.49 2.31
C HIS A 420 -17.36 15.55 3.12
N GLY A 421 -16.92 15.83 4.36
CA GLY A 421 -17.62 16.74 5.26
C GLY A 421 -19.03 16.27 5.60
N TYR A 422 -19.21 14.95 5.70
CA TYR A 422 -20.49 14.32 6.04
C TYR A 422 -20.95 14.78 7.42
N THR A 423 -22.22 15.18 7.50
CA THR A 423 -22.90 15.56 8.74
C THR A 423 -24.29 14.99 8.73
N VAL A 424 -24.80 14.60 9.90
CA VAL A 424 -26.15 14.07 10.07
C VAL A 424 -26.82 14.70 11.29
N THR A 425 -28.11 14.96 11.18
CA THR A 425 -28.95 15.54 12.23
C THR A 425 -30.15 14.65 12.53
N ALA A 426 -30.60 14.65 13.79
CA ALA A 426 -31.60 13.72 14.29
C ALA A 426 -31.28 12.24 13.94
N GLN A 427 -29.99 11.88 14.00
CA GLN A 427 -29.55 10.49 13.84
C GLN A 427 -30.18 9.64 14.93
N ASN A 428 -30.80 8.52 14.55
CA ASN A 428 -31.40 7.56 15.45
C ASN A 428 -30.80 6.15 15.30
N TRP A 429 -30.00 5.91 14.24
CA TRP A 429 -29.31 4.65 14.03
C TRP A 429 -27.96 4.83 13.34
N SER A 430 -27.02 3.93 13.64
CA SER A 430 -25.81 3.67 12.86
C SER A 430 -25.31 2.26 13.14
N GLY A 431 -24.73 1.59 12.14
CA GLY A 431 -24.16 0.26 12.32
C GLY A 431 -24.01 -0.52 11.03
N VAL A 432 -23.63 -1.79 11.16
CA VAL A 432 -23.34 -2.69 10.02
C VAL A 432 -24.58 -3.50 9.62
N ARG A 433 -24.71 -3.77 8.32
CA ARG A 433 -25.62 -4.74 7.71
C ARG A 433 -24.82 -5.64 6.76
N ALA A 434 -25.04 -6.95 6.88
CA ALA A 434 -24.51 -7.93 5.93
C ALA A 434 -25.67 -8.51 5.13
N TYR A 435 -26.03 -7.85 4.04
CA TYR A 435 -27.17 -8.21 3.20
C TYR A 435 -26.74 -8.69 1.83
N ARG A 436 -27.74 -9.08 1.03
CA ARG A 436 -27.53 -9.58 -0.32
C ARG A 436 -28.32 -8.82 -1.37
N TYR A 437 -27.74 -8.68 -2.55
CA TYR A 437 -28.50 -8.40 -3.76
C TYR A 437 -29.07 -9.69 -4.36
N SER A 438 -30.17 -9.57 -5.11
CA SER A 438 -30.77 -10.69 -5.82
C SER A 438 -30.07 -10.89 -7.17
N VAL A 439 -29.10 -11.80 -7.20
CA VAL A 439 -28.38 -12.20 -8.42
C VAL A 439 -28.74 -13.65 -8.74
N PRO A 440 -29.25 -13.95 -9.96
CA PRO A 440 -29.48 -15.33 -10.41
C PRO A 440 -28.20 -16.17 -10.34
N SER A 441 -28.29 -17.38 -9.76
CA SER A 441 -27.13 -18.25 -9.54
C SER A 441 -26.36 -18.61 -10.82
N GLU A 442 -27.05 -18.71 -11.95
CA GLU A 442 -26.42 -18.96 -13.25
C GLU A 442 -25.52 -17.78 -13.69
N GLN A 443 -25.99 -16.54 -13.50
CA GLN A 443 -25.22 -15.35 -13.87
C GLN A 443 -24.02 -15.16 -12.95
N LEU A 444 -24.19 -15.40 -11.64
CA LEU A 444 -23.09 -15.40 -10.69
C LEU A 444 -22.02 -16.44 -11.04
N PHE A 445 -22.44 -17.67 -11.34
CA PHE A 445 -21.53 -18.73 -11.79
C PHE A 445 -20.79 -18.35 -13.08
N THR A 446 -21.49 -17.74 -14.05
CA THR A 446 -20.85 -17.21 -15.26
C THR A 446 -19.81 -16.15 -14.92
N SER A 447 -20.14 -15.18 -14.07
CA SER A 447 -19.21 -14.13 -13.62
C SER A 447 -17.93 -14.73 -13.01
N GLU A 448 -18.07 -15.65 -12.06
CA GLU A 448 -16.94 -16.32 -11.40
C GLU A 448 -16.04 -17.09 -12.38
N VAL A 449 -16.65 -17.86 -13.30
CA VAL A 449 -15.91 -18.62 -14.32
C VAL A 449 -15.15 -17.70 -15.27
N LEU A 450 -15.75 -16.56 -15.65
CA LEU A 450 -15.13 -15.59 -16.55
C LEU A 450 -13.99 -14.80 -15.88
N LEU A 451 -14.15 -14.40 -14.61
CA LEU A 451 -13.13 -13.67 -13.85
C LEU A 451 -11.84 -14.49 -13.67
N VAL A 452 -11.99 -15.80 -13.46
CA VAL A 452 -10.87 -16.74 -13.31
C VAL A 452 -10.30 -17.18 -14.65
N GLY A 453 -11.18 -17.43 -15.64
CA GLY A 453 -10.80 -18.03 -16.91
C GLY A 453 -10.41 -17.04 -18.00
N THR A 454 -10.73 -15.76 -17.88
CA THR A 454 -10.29 -14.72 -18.82
C THR A 454 -9.00 -14.10 -18.33
N ARG A 455 -8.01 -13.99 -19.21
CA ARG A 455 -6.70 -13.43 -18.88
C ARG A 455 -6.42 -12.16 -19.66
N LEU A 456 -5.93 -11.13 -18.98
CA LEU A 456 -5.31 -9.97 -19.61
C LEU A 456 -3.87 -10.36 -19.96
N ARG A 457 -3.55 -10.28 -21.26
CA ARG A 457 -2.19 -10.51 -21.77
C ARG A 457 -1.65 -9.24 -22.42
N ILE A 458 -0.47 -8.81 -21.99
CA ILE A 458 0.24 -7.68 -22.61
C ILE A 458 1.66 -8.10 -22.97
N THR A 459 2.01 -7.86 -24.23
CA THR A 459 3.32 -8.15 -24.80
C THR A 459 4.02 -6.85 -25.15
N PHE A 460 5.15 -6.57 -24.50
CA PHE A 460 6.01 -5.44 -24.82
C PHE A 460 7.23 -5.92 -25.59
N ASP A 461 7.52 -5.30 -26.73
CA ASP A 461 8.73 -5.53 -27.52
C ASP A 461 9.02 -7.02 -27.83
N GLY A 462 7.96 -7.80 -28.04
CA GLY A 462 8.02 -9.23 -28.35
C GLY A 462 8.09 -10.15 -27.13
N LYS A 463 8.02 -9.61 -25.90
CA LYS A 463 7.99 -10.39 -24.66
C LYS A 463 6.69 -10.16 -23.89
N THR A 464 5.96 -11.23 -23.61
CA THR A 464 4.81 -11.20 -22.70
C THR A 464 5.32 -11.05 -21.26
N THR A 465 4.96 -9.96 -20.60
CA THR A 465 5.31 -9.69 -19.19
C THR A 465 4.08 -9.55 -18.29
N VAL A 466 2.90 -9.42 -18.90
CA VAL A 466 1.60 -9.45 -18.22
C VAL A 466 0.84 -10.64 -18.78
N ASP A 467 0.51 -11.59 -17.92
CA ASP A 467 -0.42 -12.67 -18.21
C ASP A 467 -1.12 -13.05 -16.90
N SER A 468 -2.31 -12.49 -16.67
CA SER A 468 -3.03 -12.61 -15.39
C SER A 468 -4.53 -12.84 -15.60
N PRO A 469 -5.21 -13.68 -14.78
CA PRO A 469 -6.67 -13.67 -14.70
C PRO A 469 -7.19 -12.25 -14.44
N ILE A 470 -8.28 -11.85 -15.09
CA ILE A 470 -8.81 -10.50 -14.97
C ILE A 470 -9.30 -10.23 -13.54
N GLY A 471 -9.97 -11.17 -12.88
CA GLY A 471 -10.43 -10.95 -11.50
C GLY A 471 -9.27 -10.61 -10.57
N GLU A 472 -8.25 -11.48 -10.57
CA GLU A 472 -7.06 -11.27 -9.75
C GLU A 472 -6.32 -9.98 -10.14
N PHE A 473 -6.10 -9.71 -11.42
CA PHE A 473 -5.38 -8.50 -11.88
C PHE A 473 -6.01 -7.18 -11.39
N PHE A 474 -7.33 -7.11 -11.30
CA PHE A 474 -8.03 -5.89 -10.87
C PHE A 474 -8.34 -5.85 -9.37
N GLY A 475 -8.12 -6.95 -8.65
CA GLY A 475 -8.03 -6.97 -7.18
C GLY A 475 -8.91 -7.99 -6.45
N SER A 476 -9.64 -8.87 -7.15
CA SER A 476 -10.35 -9.98 -6.52
C SER A 476 -10.53 -11.19 -7.47
N GLY A 477 -9.90 -12.31 -7.12
CA GLY A 477 -10.05 -13.61 -7.77
C GLY A 477 -11.18 -14.49 -7.22
N ILE A 478 -11.97 -13.98 -6.26
CA ILE A 478 -13.11 -14.70 -5.64
C ILE A 478 -14.48 -14.16 -6.08
N GLY A 479 -14.52 -13.13 -6.91
CA GLY A 479 -15.75 -12.54 -7.44
C GLY A 479 -15.60 -11.07 -7.77
N ASP A 480 -16.64 -10.49 -8.35
CA ASP A 480 -16.72 -9.07 -8.67
C ASP A 480 -17.09 -8.26 -7.42
N PHE A 481 -16.07 -7.88 -6.65
CA PHE A 481 -16.21 -7.02 -5.48
C PHE A 481 -15.73 -5.61 -5.84
N ASP A 482 -16.44 -4.59 -5.33
CA ASP A 482 -16.04 -3.19 -5.52
C ASP A 482 -14.64 -2.99 -4.95
N THR A 483 -13.67 -2.80 -5.84
CA THR A 483 -12.26 -2.67 -5.48
C THR A 483 -11.81 -1.28 -5.85
N ARG A 484 -11.30 -0.53 -4.86
CA ARG A 484 -10.80 0.84 -5.04
C ARG A 484 -9.36 0.91 -4.55
N ALA A 485 -8.39 0.63 -5.43
CA ALA A 485 -6.97 0.84 -5.16
C ALA A 485 -6.46 2.06 -5.94
N LEU A 486 -5.24 2.53 -5.64
CA LEU A 486 -4.65 3.68 -6.32
C LEU A 486 -4.39 3.41 -7.82
N MET A 487 -3.98 2.19 -8.17
CA MET A 487 -3.55 1.83 -9.53
C MET A 487 -4.50 0.88 -10.27
N THR A 488 -5.51 0.34 -9.58
CA THR A 488 -6.52 -0.55 -10.13
C THR A 488 -7.88 -0.31 -9.49
N SER A 489 -8.95 -0.58 -10.22
CA SER A 489 -10.31 -0.55 -9.68
C SER A 489 -11.22 -1.56 -10.36
N VAL A 490 -12.25 -1.97 -9.61
CA VAL A 490 -13.42 -2.67 -10.10
C VAL A 490 -14.63 -1.84 -9.70
N ASP A 491 -15.34 -1.29 -10.68
CA ASP A 491 -16.65 -0.67 -10.47
C ASP A 491 -17.71 -1.76 -10.68
N SER A 492 -18.27 -2.25 -9.58
CA SER A 492 -19.26 -3.35 -9.60
C SER A 492 -20.71 -2.86 -9.81
N THR A 493 -20.90 -1.57 -10.12
CA THR A 493 -22.22 -1.08 -10.54
C THR A 493 -22.57 -1.56 -11.95
N ASP A 494 -23.85 -1.51 -12.32
CA ASP A 494 -24.32 -1.99 -13.63
C ASP A 494 -23.57 -1.30 -14.79
N GLY A 495 -22.91 -2.12 -15.62
CA GLY A 495 -22.10 -1.65 -16.73
C GLY A 495 -20.78 -0.98 -16.33
N GLY A 496 -20.30 -1.21 -15.11
CA GLY A 496 -19.03 -0.70 -14.60
C GLY A 496 -17.80 -1.25 -15.33
N TRP A 497 -16.66 -0.64 -15.03
CA TRP A 497 -15.37 -0.94 -15.67
C TRP A 497 -14.37 -1.53 -14.67
N LEU A 498 -13.64 -2.54 -15.12
CA LEU A 498 -12.37 -2.94 -14.53
C LEU A 498 -11.30 -2.02 -15.10
N THR A 499 -10.62 -1.23 -14.26
CA THR A 499 -9.69 -0.19 -14.71
C THR A 499 -8.31 -0.35 -14.08
N ALA A 500 -7.26 -0.14 -14.86
CA ALA A 500 -5.88 -0.15 -14.39
C ALA A 500 -5.12 1.05 -14.96
N TRP A 501 -4.37 1.73 -14.09
CA TRP A 501 -3.64 2.97 -14.38
C TRP A 501 -2.12 2.78 -14.32
N TRP A 502 -1.60 1.56 -14.38
CA TRP A 502 -0.14 1.35 -14.35
C TRP A 502 0.55 2.03 -15.53
N PRO A 503 1.65 2.79 -15.33
CA PRO A 503 2.44 3.30 -16.45
C PRO A 503 3.24 2.14 -17.06
N MET A 504 2.95 1.76 -18.30
CA MET A 504 3.58 0.60 -18.98
C MET A 504 4.38 1.06 -20.20
N PRO A 505 5.68 1.42 -20.04
CA PRO A 505 6.51 1.86 -21.16
C PRO A 505 6.90 0.69 -22.08
N TYR A 506 7.07 0.99 -23.36
CA TYR A 506 7.58 0.07 -24.39
C TYR A 506 8.44 0.81 -25.41
N ARG A 507 9.46 0.12 -25.94
CA ARG A 507 10.47 0.73 -26.81
C ARG A 507 10.10 0.72 -28.29
N LYS A 508 9.43 -0.33 -28.76
CA LYS A 508 9.12 -0.55 -30.18
C LYS A 508 7.65 -0.85 -30.42
N SER A 509 7.03 -1.63 -29.55
CA SER A 509 5.63 -2.04 -29.72
C SER A 509 5.02 -2.60 -28.45
N ALA A 510 3.70 -2.48 -28.33
CA ALA A 510 2.91 -3.18 -27.34
C ALA A 510 1.67 -3.83 -27.97
N THR A 511 1.29 -5.01 -27.51
CA THR A 511 0.05 -5.69 -27.90
C THR A 511 -0.76 -5.99 -26.65
N VAL A 512 -2.04 -5.61 -26.65
CA VAL A 512 -2.99 -5.89 -25.56
C VAL A 512 -4.03 -6.88 -26.05
N GLU A 513 -4.21 -7.98 -25.32
CA GLU A 513 -5.10 -9.09 -25.68
C GLU A 513 -5.93 -9.54 -24.47
N LEU A 514 -7.13 -10.05 -24.75
CA LEU A 514 -7.82 -10.94 -23.82
C LEU A 514 -7.67 -12.37 -24.33
N VAL A 515 -7.38 -13.28 -23.41
CA VAL A 515 -7.29 -14.72 -23.67
C VAL A 515 -8.37 -15.42 -22.85
N ASN A 516 -9.36 -15.97 -23.52
CA ASN A 516 -10.40 -16.76 -22.89
C ASN A 516 -9.93 -18.21 -22.73
N GLN A 517 -9.64 -18.61 -21.50
CA GLN A 517 -9.37 -19.99 -21.11
C GLN A 517 -10.57 -20.62 -20.38
N SER A 518 -11.67 -19.89 -20.25
CA SER A 518 -12.89 -20.40 -19.63
C SER A 518 -13.63 -21.35 -20.57
N GLY A 519 -14.53 -22.15 -20.01
CA GLY A 519 -15.47 -22.97 -20.77
C GLY A 519 -16.63 -22.19 -21.40
N MET A 520 -16.70 -20.86 -21.19
CA MET A 520 -17.82 -20.02 -21.62
C MET A 520 -17.39 -19.03 -22.70
N THR A 521 -18.31 -18.69 -23.60
CA THR A 521 -18.09 -17.61 -24.57
C THR A 521 -18.14 -16.26 -23.87
N ILE A 522 -17.15 -15.41 -24.13
CA ILE A 522 -17.18 -14.00 -23.77
C ILE A 522 -17.94 -13.26 -24.86
N SER A 523 -18.98 -12.55 -24.49
CA SER A 523 -19.90 -11.82 -25.36
C SER A 523 -19.67 -10.31 -25.19
N SER A 524 -19.30 -9.64 -26.27
CA SER A 524 -19.23 -8.17 -26.33
C SER A 524 -18.33 -7.53 -25.26
N ALA A 525 -17.18 -8.13 -24.95
CA ALA A 525 -16.18 -7.49 -24.12
C ALA A 525 -15.62 -6.26 -24.83
N THR A 526 -15.60 -5.12 -24.13
CA THR A 526 -15.02 -3.86 -24.62
C THR A 526 -13.75 -3.59 -23.87
N VAL A 527 -12.66 -3.32 -24.60
CA VAL A 527 -11.38 -2.92 -24.02
C VAL A 527 -10.98 -1.55 -24.55
N GLU A 528 -10.62 -0.66 -23.63
CA GLU A 528 -10.00 0.63 -23.94
C GLU A 528 -8.55 0.63 -23.50
N VAL A 529 -7.66 1.05 -24.40
CA VAL A 529 -6.24 1.23 -24.13
C VAL A 529 -5.88 2.68 -24.38
N THR A 530 -5.52 3.39 -23.31
CA THR A 530 -4.97 4.75 -23.42
C THR A 530 -3.46 4.66 -23.53
N SER A 531 -2.90 5.23 -24.60
CA SER A 531 -1.45 5.22 -24.84
C SER A 531 -0.96 6.53 -25.42
N ALA A 532 0.32 6.84 -25.19
CA ALA A 532 0.97 8.04 -25.71
C ALA A 532 2.37 7.71 -26.25
N PRO A 533 2.86 8.45 -27.27
CA PRO A 533 4.27 8.41 -27.64
C PRO A 533 5.17 8.78 -26.47
N ASP A 534 6.31 8.08 -26.34
CA ASP A 534 7.25 8.30 -25.24
C ASP A 534 8.68 8.02 -25.69
N ALA A 535 9.38 9.08 -26.09
CA ALA A 535 10.78 8.98 -26.47
C ALA A 535 11.70 8.59 -25.29
N ALA A 536 11.30 8.88 -24.04
CA ALA A 536 12.09 8.51 -22.87
C ALA A 536 12.05 7.00 -22.61
N ALA A 537 10.97 6.31 -23.01
CA ALA A 537 10.87 4.85 -22.92
C ALA A 537 11.92 4.14 -23.78
N GLU A 538 12.25 4.67 -24.96
CA GLU A 538 13.26 4.06 -25.83
C GLU A 538 14.65 4.03 -25.20
N ALA A 539 15.09 5.16 -24.64
CA ALA A 539 16.36 5.24 -23.93
C ALA A 539 16.31 4.51 -22.59
N GLY A 540 15.20 4.67 -21.85
CA GLY A 540 15.01 4.10 -20.52
C GLY A 540 14.97 2.57 -20.48
N LEU A 541 14.40 1.93 -21.50
CA LEU A 541 14.33 0.47 -21.64
C LEU A 541 15.51 -0.12 -22.45
N GLY A 542 16.46 0.71 -22.87
CA GLY A 542 17.69 0.27 -23.53
C GLY A 542 18.63 -0.50 -22.57
N ALA A 543 19.70 -1.08 -23.10
CA ALA A 543 20.66 -1.86 -22.31
C ALA A 543 21.25 -1.04 -21.14
N GLU A 544 21.61 0.21 -21.37
CA GLU A 544 22.12 1.11 -20.31
C GLU A 544 21.02 1.98 -19.68
N GLY A 545 19.76 1.69 -20.00
CA GLY A 545 18.61 2.47 -19.57
C GLY A 545 18.22 2.23 -18.10
N THR A 546 17.47 3.18 -17.53
CA THR A 546 17.10 3.21 -16.11
C THR A 546 15.68 2.72 -15.82
N MET A 547 15.01 2.08 -16.77
CA MET A 547 13.61 1.62 -16.61
C MET A 547 13.49 0.10 -16.74
N GLY A 548 12.50 -0.46 -16.05
CA GLY A 548 12.03 -1.83 -16.22
C GLY A 548 10.70 -1.88 -17.00
N TYR A 549 10.40 -3.03 -17.58
CA TYR A 549 9.09 -3.29 -18.18
C TYR A 549 8.07 -3.56 -17.08
N PHE A 550 6.87 -3.00 -17.23
CA PHE A 550 5.74 -3.38 -16.38
C PHE A 550 5.48 -4.88 -16.53
N SER A 551 5.33 -5.55 -15.39
CA SER A 551 5.12 -6.99 -15.30
C SER A 551 4.02 -7.28 -14.29
N ALA A 552 3.19 -8.26 -14.62
CA ALA A 552 2.20 -8.83 -13.72
C ALA A 552 2.40 -10.35 -13.70
N THR A 553 2.85 -10.86 -12.56
CA THR A 553 3.16 -12.29 -12.38
C THR A 553 2.09 -12.91 -11.50
N SER A 554 1.33 -13.85 -12.06
CA SER A 554 0.21 -14.46 -11.36
C SER A 554 0.41 -15.95 -11.13
N GLY A 555 -0.01 -16.41 -9.94
CA GLY A 555 0.02 -17.82 -9.55
C GLY A 555 -1.30 -18.22 -8.90
N ARG A 556 -1.66 -19.50 -9.03
CA ARG A 556 -2.79 -20.12 -8.31
C ARG A 556 -2.45 -21.57 -7.97
N GLY A 557 -2.76 -22.00 -6.75
CA GLY A 557 -2.54 -23.38 -6.32
C GLY A 557 -2.94 -23.63 -4.88
N GLU A 558 -2.97 -24.92 -4.52
CA GLU A 558 -2.95 -25.34 -3.12
C GLU A 558 -1.60 -24.93 -2.51
N VAL A 559 -1.65 -24.41 -1.29
CA VAL A 559 -0.45 -24.09 -0.52
C VAL A 559 0.27 -25.38 -0.10
N THR A 560 1.55 -25.29 0.25
CA THR A 560 2.37 -26.45 0.60
C THR A 560 2.92 -26.28 2.01
N ASP A 561 2.51 -27.15 2.92
CA ASP A 561 2.97 -27.22 4.32
C ASP A 561 4.48 -26.91 4.48
N GLY A 562 4.78 -25.91 5.30
CA GLY A 562 6.13 -25.41 5.58
C GLY A 562 6.81 -24.67 4.42
N LYS A 563 6.05 -24.19 3.43
CA LYS A 563 6.56 -23.33 2.35
C LYS A 563 5.66 -22.12 2.07
N ASP A 564 6.25 -20.94 2.26
CA ASP A 564 5.65 -19.66 1.90
C ASP A 564 5.01 -19.72 0.50
N TRP A 565 3.82 -19.14 0.37
CA TRP A 565 3.26 -18.81 -0.93
C TRP A 565 4.02 -17.62 -1.54
N ASN A 566 4.86 -17.90 -2.53
CA ASN A 566 5.63 -16.86 -3.22
C ASN A 566 4.74 -16.05 -4.18
N PHE A 567 4.56 -14.76 -3.89
CA PHE A 567 3.97 -13.79 -4.83
C PHE A 567 4.87 -13.56 -6.03
N LEU A 568 6.18 -13.46 -5.79
CA LEU A 568 7.19 -13.25 -6.81
C LEU A 568 8.48 -13.95 -6.43
N ASP A 569 9.00 -14.78 -7.34
CA ASP A 569 10.36 -15.31 -7.29
C ASP A 569 11.02 -15.05 -8.64
N THR A 570 11.99 -14.13 -8.68
CA THR A 570 12.55 -13.63 -9.93
C THR A 570 14.02 -13.26 -9.83
N THR A 571 14.69 -13.23 -10.98
CA THR A 571 16.09 -12.83 -11.13
C THR A 571 16.20 -11.61 -12.05
N GLY A 572 17.32 -10.89 -11.93
CA GLY A 572 17.54 -9.62 -12.63
C GLY A 572 17.35 -8.43 -11.69
N GLN A 573 16.92 -7.30 -12.23
CA GLN A 573 16.73 -6.09 -11.46
C GLN A 573 15.34 -5.51 -11.68
N GLY A 574 14.81 -4.85 -10.66
CA GLY A 574 13.44 -4.38 -10.68
C GLY A 574 13.01 -3.63 -9.42
N VAL A 575 11.72 -3.33 -9.38
CA VAL A 575 11.02 -2.74 -8.24
C VAL A 575 9.67 -3.42 -8.11
N PHE A 576 9.43 -4.07 -6.97
CA PHE A 576 8.15 -4.67 -6.62
C PHE A 576 7.24 -3.63 -5.98
N TYR A 577 6.00 -3.55 -6.46
CA TYR A 577 5.03 -2.51 -6.10
C TYR A 577 3.78 -3.04 -5.42
N GLY A 578 3.65 -4.36 -5.25
CA GLY A 578 2.53 -4.92 -4.52
C GLY A 578 1.90 -6.13 -5.17
N VAL A 579 0.78 -6.52 -4.60
CA VAL A 579 0.10 -7.77 -4.89
C VAL A 579 -1.41 -7.63 -4.67
N SER A 580 -2.18 -8.27 -5.53
CA SER A 580 -3.54 -8.72 -5.22
C SER A 580 -3.47 -10.18 -4.76
N HIS A 581 -4.26 -10.54 -3.76
CA HIS A 581 -4.23 -11.86 -3.15
C HIS A 581 -5.64 -12.33 -2.78
N SER A 582 -6.03 -13.45 -3.36
CA SER A 582 -7.25 -14.18 -3.05
C SER A 582 -6.92 -15.46 -2.32
N MET A 583 -7.47 -15.58 -1.12
CA MET A 583 -7.22 -16.68 -0.18
C MET A 583 -8.52 -17.43 0.05
N ARG A 584 -8.52 -18.74 -0.21
CA ARG A 584 -9.62 -19.64 0.11
C ARG A 584 -9.15 -20.60 1.20
N GLY A 585 -9.58 -20.39 2.42
CA GLY A 585 -9.25 -21.27 3.54
C GLY A 585 -9.98 -22.61 3.40
N GLU A 586 -9.25 -23.71 3.60
CA GLU A 586 -9.77 -25.09 3.52
C GLU A 586 -9.84 -25.75 4.92
N ILE A 587 -10.02 -24.92 5.95
CA ILE A 587 -10.11 -25.35 7.35
C ILE A 587 -11.55 -25.74 7.66
N GLU A 588 -11.79 -27.02 8.02
CA GLU A 588 -13.16 -27.52 8.21
C GLU A 588 -13.78 -27.16 9.58
N LYS A 589 -12.94 -27.03 10.63
CA LYS A 589 -13.37 -26.88 12.03
C LYS A 589 -12.35 -26.06 12.83
N GLY A 590 -12.82 -25.40 13.88
CA GLY A 590 -11.97 -24.56 14.73
C GLY A 590 -11.97 -23.11 14.23
N ASN A 591 -10.80 -22.48 14.26
CA ASN A 591 -10.63 -21.14 13.71
C ASN A 591 -10.52 -21.22 12.18
N LEU A 592 -11.62 -20.94 11.48
CA LEU A 592 -11.66 -21.02 10.00
C LEU A 592 -10.75 -19.99 9.31
N ARG A 593 -10.26 -18.99 10.06
CA ARG A 593 -9.40 -17.91 9.55
C ARG A 593 -7.94 -18.01 9.97
N GLU A 594 -7.55 -19.13 10.58
CA GLU A 594 -6.14 -19.37 10.96
C GLU A 594 -5.19 -19.30 9.76
N TYR A 595 -5.68 -19.46 8.52
CA TYR A 595 -4.90 -19.23 7.30
C TYR A 595 -4.42 -17.78 7.12
N LEU A 596 -4.86 -16.83 7.95
CA LEU A 596 -4.47 -15.43 7.92
C LEU A 596 -3.35 -15.08 8.91
N GLU A 597 -2.88 -16.00 9.75
CA GLU A 597 -1.80 -15.69 10.71
C GLU A 597 -0.40 -15.67 10.06
N GLY A 598 -0.28 -15.99 8.76
CA GLY A 598 1.02 -16.18 8.14
C GLY A 598 1.80 -14.88 7.91
N ASP A 599 3.09 -14.89 8.24
CA ASP A 599 4.00 -13.75 8.07
C ASP A 599 4.46 -13.55 6.63
N GLU A 600 4.49 -12.30 6.17
CA GLU A 600 5.15 -11.98 4.91
C GLU A 600 6.67 -11.96 5.04
N ARG A 601 7.39 -12.41 3.99
CA ARG A 601 8.85 -12.43 3.96
C ARG A 601 9.38 -11.99 2.61
N ALA A 602 10.39 -11.11 2.62
CA ALA A 602 11.07 -10.67 1.42
C ALA A 602 12.59 -10.91 1.51
N TYR A 603 13.14 -11.69 0.57
CA TYR A 603 14.56 -11.94 0.39
C TYR A 603 15.04 -11.18 -0.84
N VAL A 604 15.95 -10.23 -0.62
CA VAL A 604 16.40 -9.29 -1.65
C VAL A 604 17.87 -9.54 -1.96
N ASP A 605 18.19 -9.60 -3.25
CA ASP A 605 19.55 -9.65 -3.78
C ASP A 605 20.42 -10.83 -3.32
N GLY A 606 19.80 -11.98 -3.03
CA GLY A 606 20.49 -13.20 -2.65
C GLY A 606 21.03 -13.22 -1.21
N VAL A 607 20.66 -12.21 -0.40
CA VAL A 607 20.96 -12.17 1.04
C VAL A 607 20.12 -13.23 1.76
N ALA A 608 20.75 -14.00 2.66
CA ALA A 608 20.10 -15.09 3.37
C ALA A 608 19.08 -14.59 4.43
N SER A 609 19.35 -13.45 5.06
CA SER A 609 18.44 -12.83 6.02
C SER A 609 17.32 -12.05 5.32
N PRO A 610 16.07 -12.14 5.81
CA PRO A 610 14.96 -11.39 5.24
C PRO A 610 15.16 -9.87 5.38
N ALA A 611 14.74 -9.14 4.36
CA ALA A 611 14.60 -7.68 4.41
C ALA A 611 13.30 -7.24 5.10
N PHE A 612 12.29 -8.10 5.03
CA PHE A 612 10.95 -7.96 5.62
C PHE A 612 10.63 -9.25 6.38
N SER A 613 10.15 -9.10 7.60
CA SER A 613 9.62 -10.18 8.44
C SER A 613 8.30 -9.67 9.02
N GLY A 614 7.22 -10.27 8.58
CA GLY A 614 5.85 -9.92 8.93
C GLY A 614 5.44 -10.23 10.36
N THR A 615 4.14 -10.14 10.60
CA THR A 615 3.50 -10.52 11.88
C THR A 615 2.12 -11.17 11.71
N GLY A 616 1.68 -11.38 10.47
CA GLY A 616 0.33 -11.83 10.12
C GLY A 616 -0.10 -11.38 8.73
N THR A 617 -1.01 -12.12 8.10
CA THR A 617 -1.47 -11.84 6.74
C THR A 617 -2.32 -10.58 6.71
N GLU A 618 -3.26 -10.41 7.64
CA GLU A 618 -4.05 -9.18 7.71
C GLU A 618 -3.18 -7.96 8.05
N ASP A 619 -2.08 -8.16 8.77
CA ASP A 619 -1.13 -7.12 9.16
C ASP A 619 -0.36 -6.59 7.93
N PHE A 620 0.10 -7.49 7.05
CA PHE A 620 0.68 -7.11 5.75
C PHE A 620 -0.27 -6.26 4.91
N TYR A 621 -1.57 -6.62 4.94
CA TYR A 621 -2.66 -5.86 4.36
C TYR A 621 -3.15 -4.74 5.29
N GLU A 622 -2.31 -4.22 6.17
CA GLU A 622 -2.55 -3.03 7.01
C GLU A 622 -3.80 -3.03 7.90
N SER A 623 -4.28 -4.23 8.19
CA SER A 623 -5.49 -4.47 8.95
C SER A 623 -5.13 -4.99 10.33
N GLY A 624 -5.96 -5.83 10.93
CA GLY A 624 -5.65 -6.54 12.17
C GLY A 624 -6.84 -7.39 12.62
N TRP A 625 -6.61 -8.40 13.45
CA TRP A 625 -7.68 -9.21 14.05
C TRP A 625 -8.53 -9.91 12.99
N TYR A 626 -7.89 -10.60 12.03
CA TYR A 626 -8.56 -11.25 10.90
C TYR A 626 -9.47 -10.29 10.11
N PHE A 627 -8.96 -9.09 9.81
CA PHE A 627 -9.72 -7.98 9.22
C PHE A 627 -10.94 -7.59 10.07
N ARG A 628 -10.75 -7.38 11.38
CA ARG A 628 -11.81 -7.16 12.37
C ARG A 628 -13.00 -8.10 12.14
N ASP A 629 -12.67 -9.38 12.22
CA ASP A 629 -13.58 -10.48 11.97
C ASP A 629 -14.27 -10.46 10.58
N GLY A 630 -13.52 -10.14 9.52
CA GLY A 630 -13.99 -10.15 8.13
C GLY A 630 -14.79 -8.92 7.72
N THR A 631 -14.62 -7.81 8.44
CA THR A 631 -15.11 -6.52 7.95
C THR A 631 -14.25 -6.08 6.77
N THR A 632 -14.89 -5.74 5.66
CA THR A 632 -14.22 -5.24 4.45
C THR A 632 -13.84 -3.78 4.60
N TYR A 633 -12.73 -3.37 4.01
CA TYR A 633 -12.32 -1.97 3.92
C TYR A 633 -11.52 -1.72 2.63
N VAL A 634 -11.42 -0.45 2.21
CA VAL A 634 -10.63 -0.02 1.06
C VAL A 634 -9.88 1.28 1.36
N MET A 635 -8.59 1.31 1.05
CA MET A 635 -7.71 2.46 1.14
C MET A 635 -6.82 2.52 -0.11
N PRO A 636 -6.22 3.69 -0.47
CA PRO A 636 -5.45 3.80 -1.71
C PRO A 636 -4.35 2.74 -1.89
N THR A 637 -3.73 2.29 -0.79
CA THR A 637 -2.57 1.38 -0.81
C THR A 637 -2.81 0.01 -0.17
N ALA A 638 -3.98 -0.24 0.41
CA ALA A 638 -4.33 -1.53 1.01
C ALA A 638 -5.85 -1.70 1.13
N GLY A 639 -6.36 -2.93 1.13
CA GLY A 639 -7.77 -3.20 1.34
C GLY A 639 -8.08 -4.69 1.33
N ASN A 640 -9.25 -5.06 1.84
CA ASN A 640 -9.86 -6.38 1.69
C ASN A 640 -11.27 -6.26 1.07
N PRO A 641 -11.38 -5.98 -0.24
CA PRO A 641 -12.66 -5.63 -0.86
C PRO A 641 -13.69 -6.76 -0.85
N GLY A 642 -13.25 -8.02 -0.75
CA GLY A 642 -14.13 -9.18 -0.80
C GLY A 642 -13.94 -10.12 0.39
N TYR A 643 -15.08 -10.50 0.99
CA TYR A 643 -15.16 -11.48 2.08
C TYR A 643 -16.37 -12.41 1.88
N GLN A 644 -16.17 -13.72 2.04
CA GLN A 644 -17.23 -14.74 1.92
C GLN A 644 -17.14 -15.79 3.06
N PRO A 645 -18.07 -15.79 4.03
CA PRO A 645 -18.15 -16.77 5.13
C PRO A 645 -18.72 -18.15 4.69
N GLY A 646 -18.40 -18.59 3.46
CA GLY A 646 -18.96 -19.79 2.82
C GLY A 646 -20.18 -19.53 1.92
N GLY A 647 -20.35 -20.39 0.91
CA GLY A 647 -21.26 -20.23 -0.22
C GLY A 647 -20.68 -19.39 -1.35
N ASP A 648 -21.40 -19.27 -2.48
CA ASP A 648 -21.03 -18.41 -3.63
C ASP A 648 -19.57 -18.64 -4.11
N GLY A 649 -19.21 -19.89 -4.37
CA GLY A 649 -17.87 -20.28 -4.83
C GLY A 649 -16.82 -20.46 -3.72
N CYS A 650 -17.17 -20.16 -2.46
CA CYS A 650 -16.34 -20.38 -1.27
C CYS A 650 -16.87 -21.53 -0.41
N GLN A 651 -16.02 -22.49 0.00
CA GLN A 651 -16.45 -23.62 0.82
C GLN A 651 -16.56 -23.26 2.31
N HIS A 652 -15.50 -22.66 2.88
CA HIS A 652 -15.40 -22.36 4.31
C HIS A 652 -15.31 -20.86 4.59
N ASP A 653 -14.17 -20.25 4.30
CA ASP A 653 -13.93 -18.82 4.49
C ASP A 653 -12.97 -18.33 3.40
N CYS A 654 -13.34 -17.25 2.71
CA CYS A 654 -12.54 -16.71 1.62
C CYS A 654 -12.42 -15.19 1.75
N THR A 655 -11.20 -14.71 1.52
CA THR A 655 -10.85 -13.29 1.60
C THR A 655 -10.08 -12.89 0.35
N SER A 656 -10.38 -11.73 -0.20
CA SER A 656 -9.54 -11.07 -1.21
C SER A 656 -8.99 -9.78 -0.61
N ALA A 657 -7.71 -9.55 -0.83
CA ALA A 657 -7.00 -8.39 -0.35
C ALA A 657 -6.01 -7.87 -1.40
N TYR A 658 -5.61 -6.61 -1.27
CA TYR A 658 -4.54 -6.03 -2.07
C TYR A 658 -3.64 -5.15 -1.20
N ARG A 659 -2.38 -5.05 -1.61
CA ARG A 659 -1.38 -4.16 -1.03
C ARG A 659 -0.58 -3.52 -2.15
N LEU A 660 -0.56 -2.19 -2.22
CA LEU A 660 0.30 -1.41 -3.11
C LEU A 660 1.41 -0.74 -2.29
N LEU A 661 2.64 -1.14 -2.52
CA LEU A 661 3.83 -0.60 -1.86
C LEU A 661 4.37 0.58 -2.67
N VAL A 662 3.78 1.77 -2.54
CA VAL A 662 4.12 2.95 -3.38
C VAL A 662 5.39 3.63 -2.87
N ALA A 663 5.36 4.14 -1.63
CA ALA A 663 6.52 4.74 -0.96
C ALA A 663 7.48 3.66 -0.43
N ASP A 664 6.92 2.51 -0.07
CA ASP A 664 7.55 1.31 0.49
C ASP A 664 7.87 0.24 -0.59
N ALA A 665 7.94 0.63 -1.87
CA ALA A 665 8.26 -0.29 -2.97
C ALA A 665 9.62 -0.97 -2.76
N VAL A 666 9.74 -2.26 -3.09
CA VAL A 666 10.94 -3.07 -2.81
C VAL A 666 11.83 -3.17 -4.06
N PRO A 667 12.93 -2.40 -4.15
CA PRO A 667 13.88 -2.53 -5.25
C PRO A 667 14.79 -3.73 -5.07
N PHE A 668 15.20 -4.32 -6.18
CA PHE A 668 16.17 -5.41 -6.23
C PHE A 668 17.09 -5.26 -7.44
N SER A 669 18.33 -5.71 -7.29
CA SER A 669 19.42 -5.62 -8.25
C SER A 669 19.91 -6.96 -8.78
N THR A 670 19.67 -8.08 -8.08
CA THR A 670 19.99 -9.44 -8.59
C THR A 670 18.79 -10.39 -8.61
N GLY A 671 17.83 -10.18 -7.71
CA GLY A 671 16.60 -10.95 -7.64
C GLY A 671 15.78 -10.65 -6.39
N LEU A 672 14.55 -11.14 -6.38
CA LEU A 672 13.61 -10.99 -5.28
C LEU A 672 12.83 -12.28 -5.12
N THR A 673 12.74 -12.77 -3.89
CA THR A 673 11.71 -13.72 -3.45
C THR A 673 10.85 -13.00 -2.42
N PHE A 674 9.58 -12.77 -2.72
CA PHE A 674 8.61 -12.20 -1.79
C PHE A 674 7.43 -13.17 -1.69
N GLY A 675 7.20 -13.71 -0.50
CA GLY A 675 6.07 -14.58 -0.21
C GLY A 675 5.42 -14.27 1.12
N ILE A 676 4.46 -15.11 1.47
CA ILE A 676 3.72 -15.07 2.73
C ILE A 676 3.46 -16.49 3.21
N GLU A 677 3.58 -16.73 4.50
CA GLU A 677 3.14 -17.99 5.09
C GLU A 677 1.62 -18.14 5.01
N HIS A 678 1.14 -19.38 5.16
CA HIS A 678 -0.27 -19.70 5.22
C HIS A 678 -0.65 -20.19 6.62
N GLY A 679 -0.99 -19.24 7.49
CA GLY A 679 -1.27 -19.46 8.91
C GLY A 679 -0.02 -19.63 9.78
N PRO A 680 -0.19 -19.93 11.08
CA PRO A 680 0.93 -20.01 12.01
C PRO A 680 1.84 -21.18 11.61
N ASP A 681 3.16 -20.98 11.69
CA ASP A 681 4.16 -21.98 11.26
C ASP A 681 3.96 -22.54 9.84
N ASP A 682 3.20 -21.84 8.98
CA ASP A 682 3.00 -22.16 7.57
C ASP A 682 2.31 -23.52 7.31
N HIS A 683 1.27 -23.83 8.09
CA HIS A 683 0.60 -25.14 8.07
C HIS A 683 -0.88 -25.12 7.67
N ALA A 684 -1.52 -23.95 7.60
CA ALA A 684 -2.97 -23.87 7.41
C ALA A 684 -3.36 -24.22 5.96
N PRO A 685 -4.28 -25.17 5.74
CA PRO A 685 -4.67 -25.56 4.38
C PRO A 685 -5.46 -24.43 3.69
N ALA A 686 -5.04 -24.07 2.49
CA ALA A 686 -5.69 -23.06 1.67
C ALA A 686 -5.40 -23.22 0.17
N VAL A 687 -6.23 -22.59 -0.66
CA VAL A 687 -5.96 -22.36 -2.08
C VAL A 687 -5.75 -20.87 -2.28
N TYR A 688 -4.53 -20.49 -2.66
CA TYR A 688 -4.16 -19.10 -2.89
C TYR A 688 -4.10 -18.79 -4.39
N THR A 689 -4.49 -17.58 -4.73
CA THR A 689 -4.29 -16.96 -6.05
C THR A 689 -3.74 -15.57 -5.83
N SER A 690 -2.71 -15.16 -6.57
CA SER A 690 -2.14 -13.82 -6.41
C SER A 690 -1.65 -13.27 -7.74
N THR A 691 -1.60 -11.94 -7.86
CA THR A 691 -0.92 -11.23 -8.95
C THR A 691 0.03 -10.19 -8.38
N ALA A 692 1.32 -10.42 -8.55
CA ALA A 692 2.39 -9.48 -8.21
C ALA A 692 2.55 -8.41 -9.30
N PHE A 693 2.57 -7.14 -8.92
CA PHE A 693 2.81 -6.00 -9.81
C PHE A 693 4.22 -5.45 -9.60
N TRP A 694 5.01 -5.40 -10.67
CA TRP A 694 6.41 -4.98 -10.58
C TRP A 694 6.95 -4.45 -11.90
N TYR A 695 8.08 -3.76 -11.83
CA TYR A 695 8.86 -3.36 -13.01
C TYR A 695 10.18 -4.09 -13.01
N GLY A 696 10.57 -4.63 -14.16
CA GLY A 696 11.83 -5.37 -14.20
C GLY A 696 12.42 -5.58 -15.57
N ARG A 697 13.68 -6.01 -15.56
CA ARG A 697 14.45 -6.39 -16.75
C ARG A 697 15.48 -7.46 -16.39
N PRO A 698 15.88 -8.31 -17.35
CA PRO A 698 16.97 -9.25 -17.13
C PRO A 698 18.29 -8.50 -16.90
N GLY A 699 19.25 -9.20 -16.27
CA GLY A 699 20.58 -8.68 -15.97
C GLY A 699 20.68 -8.13 -14.55
N ALA A 700 21.64 -8.64 -13.80
CA ALA A 700 21.93 -8.19 -12.46
C ALA A 700 22.73 -6.88 -12.48
N ALA A 701 22.31 -5.89 -11.69
CA ALA A 701 23.01 -4.63 -11.48
C ALA A 701 24.02 -4.68 -10.32
N LEU A 702 24.16 -5.84 -9.67
CA LEU A 702 25.04 -6.06 -8.55
C LEU A 702 25.81 -7.37 -8.75
N ARG A 703 27.14 -7.32 -8.54
CA ARG A 703 28.04 -8.47 -8.74
C ARG A 703 29.01 -8.65 -7.59
N ASP A 704 29.12 -9.88 -7.10
CA ASP A 704 30.19 -10.29 -6.19
C ASP A 704 31.55 -9.97 -6.79
N SER A 705 32.36 -9.24 -6.03
CA SER A 705 33.70 -8.79 -6.44
C SER A 705 34.80 -9.49 -5.67
N ASP A 706 34.63 -9.63 -4.35
CA ASP A 706 35.61 -10.26 -3.48
C ASP A 706 35.00 -10.66 -2.14
N ARG A 707 35.66 -11.58 -1.44
CA ARG A 707 35.14 -12.17 -0.21
C ARG A 707 36.25 -12.46 0.79
N LEU A 708 36.11 -11.86 1.97
CA LEU A 708 36.93 -12.11 3.14
C LEU A 708 36.20 -13.07 4.09
N GLU A 709 36.82 -14.21 4.38
CA GLU A 709 36.45 -15.13 5.46
C GLU A 709 37.32 -14.83 6.68
N THR A 710 36.73 -14.31 7.75
CA THR A 710 37.51 -13.79 8.90
C THR A 710 38.16 -14.91 9.71
N GLY A 711 37.62 -16.13 9.66
CA GLY A 711 38.17 -17.31 10.33
C GLY A 711 39.19 -18.12 9.52
N ASP A 712 39.37 -17.84 8.22
CA ASP A 712 40.29 -18.59 7.35
C ASP A 712 41.68 -17.90 7.29
N PRO A 713 42.77 -18.54 7.76
CA PRO A 713 44.12 -17.96 7.72
C PRO A 713 44.58 -17.51 6.33
N ALA A 714 44.20 -18.23 5.27
CA ALA A 714 44.58 -17.88 3.90
C ALA A 714 43.84 -16.62 3.44
N SER A 715 42.51 -16.58 3.64
CA SER A 715 41.70 -15.39 3.35
C SER A 715 42.18 -14.17 4.15
N ARG A 716 42.46 -14.32 5.45
CA ARG A 716 42.99 -13.22 6.29
C ARG A 716 44.29 -12.64 5.73
N THR A 717 45.22 -13.50 5.32
CA THR A 717 46.50 -13.08 4.74
C THR A 717 46.29 -12.36 3.41
N ALA A 718 45.44 -12.90 2.54
CA ALA A 718 45.14 -12.31 1.22
C ALA A 718 44.51 -10.91 1.31
N HIS A 719 43.77 -10.63 2.38
CA HIS A 719 43.08 -9.34 2.59
C HIS A 719 43.78 -8.45 3.63
N ALA A 720 44.95 -8.83 4.13
CA ALA A 720 45.63 -8.15 5.24
C ALA A 720 44.69 -7.87 6.43
N PHE A 721 43.84 -8.85 6.79
CA PHE A 721 42.85 -8.69 7.85
C PHE A 721 43.52 -8.63 9.22
N THR A 722 43.20 -7.59 9.99
CA THR A 722 43.56 -7.46 11.40
C THR A 722 42.33 -7.08 12.21
N ALA A 723 42.29 -7.51 13.48
CA ALA A 723 41.22 -7.19 14.42
C ALA A 723 41.82 -6.92 15.81
N GLN A 724 41.51 -5.75 16.39
CA GLN A 724 41.98 -5.38 17.73
C GLN A 724 41.07 -5.96 18.81
N GLY A 725 41.68 -6.52 19.86
CA GLY A 725 40.93 -7.19 20.93
C GLY A 725 40.09 -8.35 20.41
N GLU A 726 40.62 -9.08 19.44
CA GLU A 726 39.97 -10.19 18.75
C GLU A 726 39.70 -11.38 19.67
N THR A 727 38.53 -11.98 19.53
CA THR A 727 38.18 -13.31 20.01
C THR A 727 37.66 -14.13 18.83
N GLN A 728 38.19 -15.34 18.66
CA GLN A 728 37.70 -16.30 17.66
C GLN A 728 36.86 -17.38 18.32
N SER A 729 35.75 -17.71 17.69
CA SER A 729 34.87 -18.79 18.10
C SER A 729 34.37 -19.57 16.88
N SER A 730 33.67 -20.68 17.16
CA SER A 730 32.84 -21.37 16.18
C SER A 730 31.39 -21.20 16.62
N LEU A 731 30.51 -20.86 15.68
CA LEU A 731 29.08 -20.75 15.90
C LEU A 731 28.38 -21.79 15.01
N THR A 732 27.44 -22.53 15.61
CA THR A 732 26.46 -23.36 14.91
C THR A 732 25.08 -22.79 15.22
N SER A 733 24.41 -22.23 14.23
CA SER A 733 23.09 -21.61 14.36
C SER A 733 22.42 -21.50 12.98
N THR A 734 21.27 -20.86 12.90
CA THR A 734 20.39 -20.76 11.73
C THR A 734 20.20 -19.30 11.31
N PHE A 735 19.69 -19.08 10.11
CA PHE A 735 19.18 -17.78 9.67
C PHE A 735 17.68 -17.67 10.00
N GLU A 736 17.16 -16.46 10.14
CA GLU A 736 15.73 -16.22 10.26
C GLU A 736 14.98 -16.59 8.96
N GLY A 737 13.68 -16.90 9.08
CA GLY A 737 12.82 -17.24 7.95
C GLY A 737 13.09 -18.64 7.36
N ARG A 738 13.17 -18.75 6.04
CA ARG A 738 13.16 -20.02 5.27
C ARG A 738 14.28 -21.01 5.59
N ASP A 739 15.33 -20.54 6.28
CA ASP A 739 16.50 -21.33 6.68
C ASP A 739 16.61 -21.48 8.22
N SER A 740 15.54 -21.19 8.96
CA SER A 740 15.42 -21.34 10.42
C SER A 740 15.62 -22.78 10.91
N GLY A 741 15.31 -23.78 10.07
CA GLY A 741 15.52 -25.20 10.37
C GLY A 741 16.88 -25.77 9.91
N LYS A 742 17.77 -24.96 9.33
CA LYS A 742 19.01 -25.45 8.67
C LYS A 742 20.27 -24.90 9.34
N PRO A 743 20.83 -25.59 10.36
CA PRO A 743 21.99 -25.08 11.08
C PRO A 743 23.24 -25.03 10.20
N VAL A 744 23.93 -23.90 10.25
CA VAL A 744 25.19 -23.61 9.58
C VAL A 744 26.28 -23.44 10.64
N THR A 745 27.40 -24.13 10.47
CA THR A 745 28.58 -23.99 11.34
C THR A 745 29.67 -23.19 10.65
N ARG A 746 30.12 -22.10 11.27
CA ARG A 746 31.22 -21.26 10.77
C ARG A 746 32.08 -20.74 11.90
N SER A 747 33.33 -20.42 11.58
CA SER A 747 34.17 -19.60 12.46
C SER A 747 33.70 -18.15 12.45
N THR A 748 33.80 -17.49 13.60
CA THR A 748 33.37 -16.11 13.81
C THR A 748 34.45 -15.35 14.55
N VAL A 749 34.72 -14.13 14.10
CA VAL A 749 35.57 -13.16 14.80
C VAL A 749 34.67 -12.17 15.51
N SER A 750 34.97 -11.88 16.77
CA SER A 750 34.44 -10.72 17.51
C SER A 750 35.59 -9.79 17.88
N ALA A 751 35.43 -8.49 17.69
CA ALA A 751 36.46 -7.50 17.99
C ALA A 751 35.91 -6.37 18.87
N THR A 752 36.69 -5.98 19.88
CA THR A 752 36.36 -4.84 20.76
C THR A 752 37.01 -3.54 20.29
N GLY A 753 37.95 -3.61 19.35
CA GLY A 753 38.56 -2.47 18.68
C GLY A 753 38.47 -2.57 17.16
N ALA A 754 39.28 -1.79 16.46
CA ALA A 754 39.19 -1.68 15.00
C ALA A 754 39.54 -2.99 14.28
N CYS A 755 38.75 -3.33 13.26
CA CYS A 755 39.07 -4.32 12.24
C CYS A 755 39.52 -3.61 10.96
N THR A 756 40.57 -4.08 10.32
CA THR A 756 41.06 -3.53 9.03
C THR A 756 41.22 -4.63 8.01
N PHE A 757 40.89 -4.37 6.75
CA PHE A 757 41.19 -5.27 5.64
C PHE A 757 41.22 -4.51 4.32
N THR A 758 41.78 -5.16 3.31
CA THR A 758 41.74 -4.71 1.92
C THR A 758 40.85 -5.66 1.14
N ILE A 759 39.91 -5.14 0.36
CA ILE A 759 38.98 -5.94 -0.44
C ILE A 759 39.02 -5.47 -1.89
N LYS A 760 38.93 -6.39 -2.86
CA LYS A 760 38.86 -6.05 -4.28
C LYS A 760 37.44 -5.66 -4.67
N VAL A 761 37.35 -4.75 -5.64
CA VAL A 761 36.09 -4.26 -6.20
C VAL A 761 36.25 -4.12 -7.71
N ASP A 762 35.13 -4.10 -8.43
CA ASP A 762 35.15 -3.85 -9.88
C ASP A 762 35.60 -2.40 -10.13
N ALA A 763 36.55 -2.17 -11.04
CA ALA A 763 37.02 -0.82 -11.35
C ALA A 763 35.93 0.06 -12.00
N ALA A 764 34.94 -0.56 -12.64
CA ALA A 764 33.77 0.11 -13.22
C ALA A 764 32.60 0.25 -12.23
N ASN A 765 32.81 0.00 -10.94
CA ASN A 765 31.76 0.09 -9.95
C ASN A 765 31.13 1.50 -9.88
N ALA A 766 29.83 1.53 -9.67
CA ALA A 766 29.04 2.73 -9.42
C ALA A 766 28.68 2.87 -7.92
N GLY A 767 29.50 2.31 -7.03
CA GLY A 767 29.19 2.06 -5.63
C GLY A 767 29.44 0.59 -5.29
N VAL A 768 29.58 0.29 -4.00
CA VAL A 768 29.85 -1.07 -3.50
C VAL A 768 28.97 -1.36 -2.29
N ARG A 769 28.27 -2.49 -2.31
CA ARG A 769 27.60 -3.04 -1.13
C ARG A 769 28.55 -3.95 -0.38
N LEU A 770 28.75 -3.68 0.91
CA LEU A 770 29.34 -4.65 1.84
C LEU A 770 28.21 -5.46 2.47
N VAL A 771 28.31 -6.78 2.39
CA VAL A 771 27.45 -7.73 3.11
C VAL A 771 28.27 -8.39 4.20
N ARG A 772 27.85 -8.24 5.45
CA ARG A 772 28.50 -8.85 6.61
C ARG A 772 27.66 -10.03 7.08
N LEU A 773 28.27 -11.21 7.17
CA LEU A 773 27.71 -12.32 7.92
C LEU A 773 28.19 -12.19 9.37
N SER A 774 27.25 -11.97 10.28
CA SER A 774 27.51 -11.67 11.69
C SER A 774 26.72 -12.61 12.61
N ASP A 775 27.16 -12.63 13.87
CA ASP A 775 26.43 -13.23 14.99
C ASP A 775 25.60 -12.14 15.67
N GLN A 776 24.28 -12.23 15.55
CA GLN A 776 23.32 -11.26 16.08
C GLN A 776 22.84 -11.58 17.51
N GLN A 777 23.58 -12.41 18.28
CA GLN A 777 23.23 -12.70 19.67
C GLN A 777 23.06 -11.44 20.53
N THR A 778 23.88 -10.42 20.29
CA THR A 778 23.87 -9.15 21.05
C THR A 778 23.44 -8.00 20.15
N ALA A 779 22.43 -7.25 20.61
CA ALA A 779 21.84 -6.12 19.91
C ALA A 779 22.78 -4.90 19.91
N TYR A 780 22.52 -3.94 19.03
CA TYR A 780 23.23 -2.65 18.99
C TYR A 780 24.72 -2.74 18.69
N GLN A 781 25.13 -3.74 17.90
CA GLN A 781 26.44 -3.68 17.27
C GLN A 781 26.50 -2.46 16.35
N SER A 782 27.50 -1.61 16.58
CA SER A 782 27.64 -0.33 15.90
C SER A 782 29.10 -0.03 15.66
N ALA A 783 29.45 0.34 14.43
CA ALA A 783 30.81 0.68 14.05
C ALA A 783 30.86 1.84 13.04
N THR A 784 31.84 2.72 13.21
CA THR A 784 32.21 3.70 12.17
C THR A 784 32.93 2.97 11.04
N VAL A 785 32.45 3.14 9.83
CA VAL A 785 33.04 2.58 8.61
C VAL A 785 33.92 3.65 7.96
N LEU A 786 35.19 3.31 7.71
CA LEU A 786 36.11 4.14 6.95
C LEU A 786 36.58 3.41 5.69
N VAL A 787 36.66 4.16 4.59
CA VAL A 787 37.22 3.71 3.30
C VAL A 787 38.43 4.57 2.98
N ASP A 788 39.59 3.95 2.84
CA ASP A 788 40.89 4.61 2.62
C ASP A 788 41.15 5.75 3.62
N GLY A 789 40.83 5.48 4.90
CA GLY A 789 40.98 6.41 6.02
C GLY A 789 39.90 7.50 6.12
N LYS A 790 38.94 7.57 5.21
CA LYS A 790 37.83 8.54 5.26
C LYS A 790 36.59 7.92 5.89
N PRO A 791 35.99 8.50 6.95
CA PRO A 791 34.71 8.06 7.48
C PRO A 791 33.60 8.18 6.43
N VAL A 792 32.79 7.13 6.30
CA VAL A 792 31.67 7.05 5.33
C VAL A 792 30.32 7.01 6.05
N GLY A 793 30.26 6.43 7.25
CA GLY A 793 29.04 6.40 8.06
C GLY A 793 29.14 5.44 9.23
N ILE A 794 28.02 5.23 9.91
CA ILE A 794 27.88 4.27 11.01
C ILE A 794 27.09 3.07 10.49
N TRP A 795 27.69 1.88 10.60
CA TRP A 795 26.98 0.62 10.39
C TRP A 795 26.35 0.20 11.72
N LEU A 796 25.04 0.40 11.83
CA LEU A 796 24.24 0.06 13.01
C LEU A 796 23.37 -1.17 12.73
N GLN A 797 23.45 -2.15 13.62
CA GLN A 797 22.55 -3.29 13.69
C GLN A 797 21.91 -3.29 15.09
N PRO A 798 20.62 -2.93 15.21
CA PRO A 798 19.97 -2.74 16.52
C PRO A 798 19.22 -3.97 17.04
N LEU A 799 18.95 -4.97 16.21
CA LEU A 799 18.17 -6.17 16.57
C LEU A 799 19.06 -7.22 17.26
N ALA A 800 18.47 -8.09 18.07
CA ALA A 800 19.14 -9.30 18.55
C ALA A 800 18.24 -10.50 18.42
N ASN A 801 18.84 -11.62 18.06
CA ASN A 801 18.19 -12.91 18.04
C ASN A 801 19.07 -13.95 18.75
N GLN A 802 18.52 -14.62 19.75
CA GLN A 802 19.21 -15.66 20.52
C GLN A 802 18.98 -17.07 19.96
N THR A 803 18.01 -17.22 19.06
CA THR A 803 17.61 -18.48 18.42
C THR A 803 18.31 -18.62 17.06
N SER A 804 17.94 -17.76 16.10
CA SER A 804 18.53 -17.71 14.76
C SER A 804 19.62 -16.63 14.73
N ARG A 805 20.83 -17.00 15.14
CA ARG A 805 21.91 -16.04 15.40
C ARG A 805 22.68 -15.62 14.15
N TRP A 806 22.54 -16.30 13.02
CA TRP A 806 23.18 -15.84 11.79
C TRP A 806 22.38 -14.71 11.16
N LEU A 807 23.08 -13.61 10.88
CA LEU A 807 22.52 -12.44 10.22
C LEU A 807 23.44 -11.99 9.09
N GLU A 808 22.87 -11.83 7.90
CA GLU A 808 23.48 -11.04 6.83
C GLU A 808 22.88 -9.64 6.79
N ASP A 809 23.68 -8.65 7.18
CA ASP A 809 23.32 -7.24 7.10
C ASP A 809 24.21 -6.48 6.08
N THR A 810 23.76 -5.29 5.67
CA THR A 810 24.34 -4.58 4.53
C THR A 810 24.72 -3.13 4.84
N PHE A 811 25.81 -2.69 4.23
CA PHE A 811 26.26 -1.29 4.23
C PHE A 811 26.63 -0.84 2.82
N GLU A 812 26.01 0.22 2.34
CA GLU A 812 26.28 0.79 1.01
C GLU A 812 27.44 1.78 1.07
N LEU A 813 28.39 1.64 0.16
CA LEU A 813 29.47 2.57 -0.08
C LEU A 813 29.17 3.36 -1.36
N PRO A 814 29.05 4.69 -1.29
CA PRO A 814 28.71 5.49 -2.46
C PRO A 814 29.87 5.56 -3.46
N ALA A 815 29.54 5.80 -4.72
CA ALA A 815 30.51 5.94 -5.81
C ALA A 815 31.60 7.00 -5.52
N SER A 816 31.26 8.02 -4.73
CA SER A 816 32.19 9.09 -4.32
C SER A 816 33.43 8.59 -3.56
N VAL A 817 33.36 7.39 -2.96
CA VAL A 817 34.50 6.77 -2.26
C VAL A 817 35.03 5.51 -2.94
N THR A 818 34.33 4.95 -3.94
CA THR A 818 34.69 3.66 -4.58
C THR A 818 35.02 3.74 -6.06
N ALA A 819 34.52 4.75 -6.79
CA ALA A 819 34.61 4.79 -8.26
C ALA A 819 36.07 4.86 -8.75
N GLY A 820 36.37 4.10 -9.82
CA GLY A 820 37.68 4.05 -10.45
C GLY A 820 38.75 3.26 -9.67
N LYS A 821 38.39 2.66 -8.53
CA LYS A 821 39.30 1.84 -7.71
C LYS A 821 39.06 0.36 -7.99
N SER A 822 40.12 -0.44 -7.98
CA SER A 822 40.06 -1.90 -8.05
C SER A 822 40.18 -2.59 -6.70
N SER A 823 40.46 -1.81 -5.64
CA SER A 823 40.54 -2.28 -4.27
C SER A 823 40.30 -1.14 -3.29
N LEU A 824 39.77 -1.46 -2.11
CA LEU A 824 39.45 -0.53 -1.04
C LEU A 824 40.13 -0.98 0.26
N SER A 825 40.72 -0.05 1.00
CA SER A 825 41.12 -0.27 2.40
C SER A 825 39.94 0.05 3.31
N ILE A 826 39.41 -0.97 3.98
CA ILE A 826 38.25 -0.85 4.88
C ILE A 826 38.75 -0.89 6.33
N ARG A 827 38.25 0.04 7.14
CA ARG A 827 38.38 0.00 8.60
C ARG A 827 36.99 0.06 9.23
N ILE A 828 36.69 -0.93 10.06
CA ILE A 828 35.46 -1.02 10.86
C ILE A 828 35.84 -0.76 12.30
N GLU A 829 35.39 0.35 12.88
CA GLU A 829 35.77 0.80 14.21
C GLU A 829 34.54 0.80 15.13
N PRO A 830 34.40 -0.18 16.05
CA PRO A 830 33.28 -0.23 16.99
C PRO A 830 33.09 1.10 17.72
N THR A 831 31.86 1.61 17.75
CA THR A 831 31.56 2.88 18.42
C THR A 831 31.65 2.73 19.94
N ALA A 832 31.99 3.81 20.65
CA ALA A 832 32.11 3.79 22.10
C ALA A 832 30.84 3.24 22.78
N GLY A 833 31.01 2.24 23.66
CA GLY A 833 29.92 1.60 24.39
C GLY A 833 29.12 0.55 23.61
N ALA A 834 29.39 0.36 22.32
CA ALA A 834 28.79 -0.74 21.57
C ALA A 834 29.38 -2.10 22.00
N PRO A 835 28.61 -3.20 21.88
CA PRO A 835 29.14 -4.55 22.01
C PRO A 835 30.26 -4.84 21.01
N ALA A 836 30.98 -5.95 21.24
CA ALA A 836 31.99 -6.41 20.30
C ALA A 836 31.39 -6.62 18.90
N TRP A 837 32.10 -6.14 17.88
CA TRP A 837 31.70 -6.26 16.49
C TRP A 837 32.00 -7.66 15.97
N SER A 838 30.96 -8.41 15.60
CA SER A 838 31.09 -9.76 15.08
C SER A 838 31.05 -9.80 13.56
N ALA A 839 31.88 -10.64 12.97
CA ALA A 839 31.86 -10.98 11.55
C ALA A 839 32.54 -12.32 11.30
N SER A 840 31.84 -13.22 10.59
CA SER A 840 32.41 -14.43 9.99
C SER A 840 32.88 -14.19 8.57
N ARG A 841 32.21 -13.27 7.85
CA ARG A 841 32.51 -12.96 6.46
C ARG A 841 32.19 -11.51 6.13
N TYR A 842 33.00 -10.91 5.26
CA TYR A 842 32.62 -9.73 4.47
C TYR A 842 32.61 -10.10 2.99
N LEU A 843 31.51 -9.79 2.30
CA LEU A 843 31.39 -9.90 0.85
C LEU A 843 31.27 -8.49 0.27
N ALA A 844 32.11 -8.16 -0.70
CA ALA A 844 31.96 -6.93 -1.49
C ALA A 844 31.22 -7.24 -2.78
N GLN A 845 30.15 -6.50 -3.03
CA GLN A 845 29.37 -6.57 -4.26
C GLN A 845 29.41 -5.20 -4.96
N SER A 846 29.91 -5.15 -6.19
CA SER A 846 30.00 -3.91 -6.96
C SER A 846 28.70 -3.67 -7.72
N HIS A 847 28.17 -2.45 -7.60
CA HIS A 847 27.09 -1.97 -8.46
C HIS A 847 27.66 -1.74 -9.86
N VAL A 848 27.13 -2.44 -10.86
CA VAL A 848 27.60 -2.37 -12.25
C VAL A 848 26.42 -2.10 -13.18
N VAL A 849 26.67 -1.40 -14.29
CA VAL A 849 25.67 -1.26 -15.35
C VAL A 849 25.51 -2.63 -16.01
N ALA A 850 24.31 -3.18 -15.97
CA ALA A 850 23.98 -4.53 -16.43
C ALA A 850 23.98 -4.66 -17.96
#